data_AF-A0A839LNC2-F1
#
_entry.id   AF-A0A839LNC2-F1
#
_cell.length_a   1.000
_cell.length_b   1.000
_cell.length_c   1.000
_cell.angle_alpha   90.00
_cell.angle_beta   90.00
_cell.angle_gamma   90.00
#
_symmetry.space_group_name_H-M   'P 1'
#
loop_
_entity.id
_entity.type
_entity.pdbx_description
1 polymer ?
#
loop_
_entity_poly.entity_id
_entity_poly.type
_entity_poly.pdbx_seq_one_letter_code
_entity_poly.pdbx_strand_id
1 'polypeptide(L)'
;MEANHPSRTPRPAALSTPGLEARLRAFDLALAVLAMVPLGLPLLLSWKLGLWEREATVGRQGHCFYRYGLRLSGGFWGRFARRLGAAHWPSVWNVLLGDLSWVGPRPLPVDEQTLPMAPPVRPGLVNRWQICRRAAIDFSDESSLDQADWQQRSLRRHAGLLIRAVLVRLLPPRASRFPDLLQVADVAIHNLSMHEALTRIEQLMDSGRGELVCFANAACVNTAARDRGYRRALRRAALVLPDGIGIKIAGQLLGTPLKQNVNGTDLYPRLMARLNHRHARLYLLGGAPGIAQQVAGDLEDRWPGLQVVGARDGYFTAADEGAVAADICASGAELLLVARGVPLQETFVDRYGTLLGVRVALGVGGLFDFVSGRIPRAPEWLRELGCEWLYRLWQEPGRMWRRYLVGNLTFLGRVLAQALGWRRAQIDDPAPLSSTAGSAGLVRAVLFATPLAAPDLPLSGPTPTALLPVGHATLIERQIELLARANVKYIDVVACDSPEALRARLGEGARWGVQIRMHVVKDPQQPYGVLSQAALQETHRVLIGHCDSWIDAHSLERLLESDRVAVLVNQAHSTRWSGWASGPGATRLGCESHWTREDLARHLERQTARRLRLNPQLVISRLDGLGLLQLQSLASQGRPHLGVPASWRAMPWGAMHPSAHVHDSARIEGPVLVGPGCLVEAGAVLGPRTYLFEDVVVSEGSTVRQSLILAGTYVGRSLDLEWSVVRGNQLRHIGLRIRTVLATQDALLMPLAPAQPPAGSSPSGRVLAGVMAALSAPVALPALLGHALVRRQAPWTRQTVVLEPANVRGKPRSTVLRLPRQRASLPARLLCHWIGLLEVMRGHRAWFGARPRQAATWCAIDPAWQRTLSELPIGLLHAPAWFEDPACRSEAEAAADIYCAHQSHWLARLQILCSQGQVPPRPQDRRSGLSTS
;
A
#
# COMPACT_ATOMS: atom_id res chain seq x y z
N MET A 1 -37.34 -26.62 19.01
CA MET A 1 -38.10 -25.39 19.35
C MET A 1 -38.68 -24.84 18.06
N GLU A 2 -39.97 -24.54 18.08
CA GLU A 2 -40.91 -24.51 16.94
C GLU A 2 -40.47 -23.72 15.71
N ALA A 3 -40.77 -24.33 14.56
CA ALA A 3 -40.56 -23.82 13.21
C ALA A 3 -41.56 -22.71 12.87
N ASN A 4 -41.07 -21.63 12.25
CA ASN A 4 -41.92 -20.61 11.62
C ASN A 4 -41.74 -20.68 10.09
N HIS A 5 -42.69 -21.33 9.42
CA HIS A 5 -42.90 -21.27 7.97
C HIS A 5 -43.14 -19.83 7.48
N PRO A 6 -42.63 -19.43 6.29
CA PRO A 6 -43.13 -18.27 5.58
C PRO A 6 -44.06 -18.71 4.43
N SER A 7 -45.23 -19.27 4.78
CA SER A 7 -46.38 -19.34 3.86
C SER A 7 -47.47 -18.41 4.38
N ARG A 8 -47.26 -17.10 4.19
CA ARG A 8 -48.34 -16.11 4.32
C ARG A 8 -48.48 -15.38 2.99
N THR A 9 -49.56 -15.68 2.30
CA THR A 9 -50.24 -14.74 1.40
C THR A 9 -50.22 -13.35 2.05
N PRO A 10 -49.79 -12.29 1.35
CA PRO A 10 -49.68 -10.97 1.94
C PRO A 10 -51.07 -10.50 2.41
N ARG A 11 -51.19 -10.24 3.72
CA ARG A 11 -52.37 -9.58 4.30
C ARG A 11 -52.60 -8.24 3.58
N PRO A 12 -53.82 -7.90 3.16
CA PRO A 12 -54.11 -6.56 2.68
C PRO A 12 -54.04 -5.54 3.82
N ALA A 13 -53.31 -4.46 3.56
CA ALA A 13 -53.38 -3.13 4.16
C ALA A 13 -53.31 -2.99 5.69
N ALA A 14 -52.13 -2.58 6.19
CA ALA A 14 -52.11 -1.57 7.24
C ALA A 14 -52.51 -0.24 6.58
N LEU A 15 -53.77 0.16 6.73
CA LEU A 15 -54.25 1.51 6.46
C LEU A 15 -53.31 2.50 7.17
N SER A 16 -52.85 3.52 6.46
CA SER A 16 -52.10 4.62 7.04
C SER A 16 -52.92 5.21 8.20
N THR A 17 -52.42 5.08 9.43
CA THR A 17 -53.09 5.72 10.56
C THR A 17 -53.19 7.22 10.28
N PRO A 18 -54.35 7.88 10.46
CA PRO A 18 -54.52 9.29 10.13
C PRO A 18 -53.49 10.19 10.83
N GLY A 19 -53.02 9.79 12.02
CA GLY A 19 -51.94 10.46 12.74
C GLY A 19 -50.57 10.43 12.04
N LEU A 20 -50.24 9.39 11.28
CA LEU A 20 -48.99 9.33 10.52
C LEU A 20 -49.02 10.27 9.31
N GLU A 21 -50.14 10.31 8.57
CA GLU A 21 -50.29 11.23 7.43
C GLU A 21 -50.23 12.69 7.86
N ALA A 22 -50.85 13.04 8.99
CA ALA A 22 -50.80 14.39 9.55
C ALA A 22 -49.37 14.80 9.92
N ARG A 23 -48.60 13.91 10.56
CA ARG A 23 -47.21 14.19 10.93
C ARG A 23 -46.28 14.31 9.72
N LEU A 24 -46.45 13.44 8.72
CA LEU A 24 -45.70 13.54 7.46
C LEU A 24 -46.03 14.85 6.72
N ARG A 25 -47.30 15.25 6.73
CA ARG A 25 -47.73 16.53 6.13
C ARG A 25 -47.15 17.74 6.87
N ALA A 26 -47.14 17.73 8.20
CA ALA A 26 -46.53 18.79 8.99
C ALA A 26 -45.02 18.90 8.72
N PHE A 27 -44.33 17.76 8.60
CA PHE A 27 -42.93 17.71 8.21
C PHE A 27 -42.70 18.28 6.81
N ASP A 28 -43.52 17.90 5.83
CA ASP A 28 -43.40 18.39 4.46
C ASP A 28 -43.61 19.91 4.38
N LEU A 29 -44.59 20.43 5.12
CA LEU A 29 -44.90 21.86 5.19
C LEU A 29 -43.76 22.65 5.85
N ALA A 30 -43.24 22.16 6.98
CA ALA A 30 -42.13 22.82 7.68
C ALA A 30 -40.88 22.92 6.79
N LEU A 31 -40.55 21.84 6.06
CA LEU A 31 -39.42 21.84 5.14
C LEU A 31 -39.65 22.75 3.92
N ALA A 32 -40.88 22.81 3.40
CA ALA A 32 -41.25 23.72 2.32
C ALA A 32 -41.15 25.19 2.73
N VAL A 33 -41.63 25.56 3.92
CA VAL A 33 -41.48 26.91 4.46
C VAL A 33 -40.01 27.28 4.63
N LEU A 34 -39.19 26.37 5.18
CA LEU A 34 -37.76 26.59 5.36
C LEU A 34 -37.03 26.73 4.01
N ALA A 35 -37.42 25.95 2.99
CA ALA A 35 -36.87 26.07 1.64
C ALA A 35 -37.27 27.38 0.95
N MET A 36 -38.44 27.96 1.26
CA MET A 36 -38.89 29.25 0.73
C MET A 36 -38.09 30.44 1.25
N VAL A 37 -37.41 30.34 2.40
CA VAL A 37 -36.58 31.43 2.95
C VAL A 37 -35.44 31.82 1.98
N PRO A 38 -34.58 30.89 1.50
CA PRO A 38 -33.57 31.20 0.49
C PRO A 38 -34.12 31.27 -0.94
N LEU A 39 -35.22 30.57 -1.25
CA LEU A 39 -35.75 30.48 -2.63
C LEU A 39 -36.78 31.57 -2.97
N GLY A 40 -37.32 32.30 -2.00
CA GLY A 40 -38.44 33.23 -2.19
C GLY A 40 -38.11 34.35 -3.18
N LEU A 41 -36.98 35.03 -3.00
CA LEU A 41 -36.56 36.10 -3.90
C LEU A 41 -36.25 35.59 -5.33
N PRO A 42 -35.46 34.50 -5.52
CA PRO A 42 -35.28 33.88 -6.84
C PRO A 42 -36.59 33.46 -7.52
N LEU A 43 -37.52 32.87 -6.77
CA LEU A 43 -38.80 32.41 -7.29
C LEU A 43 -39.69 33.58 -7.72
N LEU A 44 -39.78 34.64 -6.91
CA LEU A 44 -40.50 35.87 -7.26
C LEU A 44 -39.93 36.55 -8.51
N LEU A 45 -38.60 36.63 -8.62
CA LEU A 45 -37.93 37.18 -9.80
C LEU A 45 -38.20 36.32 -11.04
N SER A 46 -38.06 35.00 -10.93
CA SER A 46 -38.31 34.08 -12.04
C SER A 46 -39.78 34.07 -12.49
N TRP A 47 -40.72 34.32 -11.56
CA TRP A 47 -42.14 34.46 -11.86
C TRP A 47 -42.42 35.76 -12.63
N LYS A 48 -41.86 36.89 -12.17
CA LYS A 48 -41.93 38.18 -12.89
C LYS A 48 -41.30 38.11 -14.29
N LEU A 49 -40.26 37.30 -14.47
CA LEU A 49 -39.59 37.09 -15.76
C LEU A 49 -40.31 36.08 -16.68
N GLY A 50 -41.47 35.54 -16.28
CA GLY A 50 -42.24 34.62 -17.11
C GLY A 50 -41.56 33.25 -17.36
N LEU A 51 -40.62 32.86 -16.49
CA LEU A 51 -39.83 31.64 -16.67
C LEU A 51 -40.55 30.37 -16.14
N TRP A 52 -41.80 30.50 -15.70
CA TRP A 52 -42.55 29.40 -15.09
C TRP A 52 -43.31 28.59 -16.15
N GLU A 53 -43.11 27.28 -16.11
CA GLU A 53 -43.86 26.32 -16.91
C GLU A 53 -44.82 25.54 -16.00
N ARG A 54 -45.95 25.10 -16.57
CA ARG A 54 -46.98 24.31 -15.87
C ARG A 54 -47.24 23.04 -16.67
N GLU A 55 -47.20 21.90 -15.98
CA GLU A 55 -47.47 20.58 -16.56
C GLU A 55 -48.67 19.96 -15.84
N ALA A 56 -49.65 19.44 -16.59
CA ALA A 56 -50.80 18.76 -16.00
C ALA A 56 -50.39 17.36 -15.51
N THR A 57 -50.63 17.09 -14.22
CA THR A 57 -50.18 15.85 -13.56
C THR A 57 -51.27 15.24 -12.70
N VAL A 58 -51.23 13.91 -12.55
CA VAL A 58 -52.18 13.14 -11.74
C VAL A 58 -51.64 12.94 -10.32
N GLY A 59 -52.46 13.28 -9.34
CA GLY A 59 -52.17 13.24 -7.91
C GLY A 59 -52.81 12.08 -7.17
N ARG A 60 -52.93 12.23 -5.84
CA ARG A 60 -53.57 11.25 -4.96
C ARG A 60 -54.99 10.94 -5.45
N GLN A 61 -55.35 9.66 -5.52
CA GLN A 61 -56.71 9.22 -5.91
C GLN A 61 -57.18 9.74 -7.29
N GLY A 62 -56.24 10.06 -8.20
CA GLY A 62 -56.60 10.52 -9.55
C GLY A 62 -56.87 12.02 -9.66
N HIS A 63 -56.67 12.80 -8.59
CA HIS A 63 -56.87 14.26 -8.63
C HIS A 63 -55.85 14.95 -9.55
N CYS A 64 -56.31 15.62 -10.60
CA CYS A 64 -55.43 16.37 -11.51
C CYS A 64 -55.01 17.72 -10.93
N PHE A 65 -53.72 18.06 -11.03
CA PHE A 65 -53.17 19.36 -10.61
C PHE A 65 -52.04 19.81 -11.55
N TYR A 66 -51.72 21.11 -11.53
CA TYR A 66 -50.62 21.67 -12.32
C TYR A 66 -49.31 21.67 -11.52
N ARG A 67 -48.31 20.96 -12.01
CA ARG A 67 -46.95 21.01 -11.48
C ARG A 67 -46.20 22.21 -12.04
N TYR A 68 -45.64 23.05 -11.16
CA TYR A 68 -44.84 24.21 -11.56
C TYR A 68 -43.35 23.85 -11.75
N GLY A 69 -42.71 24.39 -12.79
CA GLY A 69 -41.28 24.25 -13.08
C GLY A 69 -40.66 25.53 -13.68
N LEU A 70 -39.33 25.58 -13.81
CA LEU A 70 -38.62 26.69 -14.45
C LEU A 70 -38.03 26.30 -15.81
N ARG A 71 -38.28 27.15 -16.81
CA ARG A 71 -37.62 27.14 -18.12
C ARG A 71 -36.21 27.71 -17.99
N LEU A 72 -35.19 26.87 -18.19
CA LEU A 72 -33.78 27.24 -18.03
C LEU A 72 -33.01 27.18 -19.36
N SER A 73 -32.31 28.27 -19.72
CA SER A 73 -31.56 28.40 -20.99
C SER A 73 -30.47 27.33 -21.18
N GLY A 74 -30.05 27.07 -22.43
CA GLY A 74 -29.03 26.07 -22.78
C GLY A 74 -27.58 26.47 -22.45
N GLY A 75 -27.34 27.73 -22.08
CA GLY A 75 -26.01 28.29 -21.79
C GLY A 75 -25.37 27.73 -20.52
N PHE A 76 -24.13 28.15 -20.22
CA PHE A 76 -23.37 27.73 -19.04
C PHE A 76 -24.16 27.88 -17.73
N TRP A 77 -24.75 29.06 -17.50
CA TRP A 77 -25.54 29.36 -16.31
C TRP A 77 -26.83 28.53 -16.21
N GLY A 78 -27.53 28.30 -17.32
CA GLY A 78 -28.72 27.47 -17.31
C GLY A 78 -28.43 25.99 -17.10
N ARG A 79 -27.28 25.48 -17.60
CA ARG A 79 -26.77 24.14 -17.27
C ARG A 79 -26.34 24.03 -15.80
N PHE A 80 -25.70 25.06 -15.25
CA PHE A 80 -25.33 25.12 -13.83
C PHE A 80 -26.56 25.15 -12.92
N ALA A 81 -27.54 26.00 -13.22
CA ALA A 81 -28.82 26.05 -12.48
C ALA A 81 -29.60 24.72 -12.55
N ARG A 82 -29.60 24.05 -13.72
CA ARG A 82 -30.16 22.69 -13.86
C ARG A 82 -29.45 21.67 -12.97
N ARG A 83 -28.12 21.74 -12.82
CA ARG A 83 -27.35 20.89 -11.90
C ARG A 83 -27.74 21.11 -10.44
N LEU A 84 -28.00 22.35 -10.03
CA LEU A 84 -28.52 22.69 -8.70
C LEU A 84 -30.00 22.33 -8.50
N GLY A 85 -30.68 21.83 -9.54
CA GLY A 85 -32.08 21.42 -9.47
C GLY A 85 -33.08 22.56 -9.58
N ALA A 86 -32.66 23.73 -10.05
CA ALA A 86 -33.51 24.92 -10.14
C ALA A 86 -34.77 24.74 -10.98
N ALA A 87 -34.73 23.82 -11.96
CA ALA A 87 -35.89 23.47 -12.78
C ALA A 87 -37.14 23.05 -11.97
N HIS A 88 -36.96 22.55 -10.75
CA HIS A 88 -38.06 22.06 -9.90
C HIS A 88 -38.29 22.90 -8.65
N TRP A 89 -37.61 24.04 -8.49
CA TRP A 89 -37.82 24.90 -7.31
C TRP A 89 -39.27 25.41 -7.19
N PRO A 90 -39.97 25.79 -8.28
CA PRO A 90 -41.38 26.16 -8.18
C PRO A 90 -42.29 25.04 -7.69
N SER A 91 -41.89 23.78 -7.83
CA SER A 91 -42.66 22.64 -7.34
C SER A 91 -42.75 22.61 -5.80
N VAL A 92 -41.92 23.36 -5.07
CA VAL A 92 -42.08 23.57 -3.62
C VAL A 92 -43.42 24.26 -3.31
N TRP A 93 -43.92 25.08 -4.22
CA TRP A 93 -45.25 25.69 -4.10
C TRP A 93 -46.37 24.64 -4.12
N ASN A 94 -46.26 23.61 -4.97
CA ASN A 94 -47.20 22.48 -4.97
C ASN A 94 -47.14 21.67 -3.66
N VAL A 95 -45.98 21.63 -2.98
CA VAL A 95 -45.87 21.01 -1.66
C VAL A 95 -46.63 21.84 -0.61
N LEU A 96 -46.52 23.18 -0.65
CA LEU A 96 -47.29 24.06 0.23
C LEU A 96 -48.80 23.91 0.01
N LEU A 97 -49.25 23.88 -1.25
CA LEU A 97 -50.66 23.71 -1.62
C LEU A 97 -51.24 22.34 -1.25
N GLY A 98 -50.39 21.31 -1.19
CA GLY A 98 -50.81 19.96 -0.78
C GLY A 98 -51.03 18.97 -1.90
N ASP A 99 -50.68 19.37 -3.12
CA ASP A 99 -50.71 18.52 -4.31
C ASP A 99 -49.54 17.52 -4.33
N LEU A 100 -48.36 17.96 -3.86
CA LEU A 100 -47.14 17.15 -3.79
C LEU A 100 -46.66 16.93 -2.35
N SER A 101 -45.92 15.85 -2.15
CA SER A 101 -45.06 15.62 -0.98
C SER A 101 -43.58 15.70 -1.38
N TRP A 102 -42.68 15.81 -0.39
CA TRP A 102 -41.25 15.74 -0.68
C TRP A 102 -40.82 14.33 -1.11
N VAL A 103 -41.38 13.29 -0.48
CA VAL A 103 -41.14 11.88 -0.83
C VAL A 103 -42.46 11.17 -1.09
N GLY A 104 -42.52 10.43 -2.19
CA GLY A 104 -43.69 9.74 -2.70
C GLY A 104 -43.46 9.17 -4.10
N PRO A 105 -44.42 8.41 -4.66
CA PRO A 105 -44.33 7.87 -6.01
C PRO A 105 -44.20 8.98 -7.06
N ARG A 106 -43.74 8.62 -8.26
CA ARG A 106 -43.52 9.60 -9.34
C ARG A 106 -44.84 10.27 -9.74
N PRO A 107 -44.87 11.60 -9.96
CA PRO A 107 -46.02 12.26 -10.59
C PRO A 107 -46.15 11.82 -12.05
N LEU A 108 -47.33 11.35 -12.45
CA LEU A 108 -47.62 10.87 -13.81
C LEU A 108 -48.22 12.02 -14.65
N PRO A 109 -47.75 12.24 -15.88
CA PRO A 109 -48.40 13.16 -16.81
C PRO A 109 -49.74 12.59 -17.29
N VAL A 110 -50.66 13.46 -17.67
CA VAL A 110 -52.04 13.08 -18.03
C VAL A 110 -52.13 12.22 -19.32
N ASP A 111 -51.06 12.14 -20.13
CA ASP A 111 -51.04 11.49 -21.45
C ASP A 111 -50.58 10.00 -21.47
N GLU A 112 -50.19 9.38 -20.36
CA GLU A 112 -49.81 7.94 -20.36
C GLU A 112 -51.07 7.04 -20.31
N GLN A 113 -51.55 6.63 -21.50
CA GLN A 113 -52.80 5.87 -21.79
C GLN A 113 -52.94 4.46 -21.20
N THR A 114 -52.20 4.11 -20.17
CA THR A 114 -52.53 2.98 -19.30
C THR A 114 -52.22 3.43 -17.88
N LEU A 115 -53.21 4.00 -17.18
CA LEU A 115 -53.10 4.35 -15.77
C LEU A 115 -53.02 3.05 -14.95
N PRO A 116 -51.86 2.61 -14.42
CA PRO A 116 -51.88 1.71 -13.27
C PRO A 116 -52.65 2.41 -12.14
N MET A 117 -53.37 1.65 -11.31
CA MET A 117 -54.15 2.14 -10.16
C MET A 117 -53.56 3.44 -9.56
N ALA A 118 -54.32 4.53 -9.59
CA ALA A 118 -53.87 5.83 -9.09
C ALA A 118 -53.32 5.69 -7.67
N PRO A 119 -52.13 6.24 -7.38
CA PRO A 119 -51.49 6.03 -6.09
C PRO A 119 -52.38 6.57 -4.97
N PRO A 120 -52.63 5.81 -3.89
CA PRO A 120 -53.49 6.25 -2.80
C PRO A 120 -52.82 7.31 -1.89
N VAL A 121 -51.62 7.78 -2.25
CA VAL A 121 -50.82 8.82 -1.58
C VAL A 121 -50.40 9.92 -2.55
N ARG A 122 -50.05 11.07 -1.98
CA ARG A 122 -49.52 12.21 -2.74
C ARG A 122 -48.23 11.81 -3.47
N PRO A 123 -48.08 12.20 -4.75
CA PRO A 123 -46.83 12.03 -5.47
C PRO A 123 -45.70 12.84 -4.84
N GLY A 124 -44.48 12.33 -4.97
CA GLY A 124 -43.28 12.91 -4.39
C GLY A 124 -42.43 13.69 -5.39
N LEU A 125 -41.71 14.70 -4.90
CA LEU A 125 -40.58 15.28 -5.63
C LEU A 125 -39.38 14.33 -5.74
N VAL A 126 -39.30 13.36 -4.83
CA VAL A 126 -38.27 12.33 -4.74
C VAL A 126 -38.92 10.96 -4.56
N ASN A 127 -38.49 9.97 -5.34
CA ASN A 127 -38.82 8.56 -5.11
C ASN A 127 -37.55 7.69 -4.97
N ARG A 128 -37.67 6.51 -4.36
CA ARG A 128 -36.53 5.61 -4.10
C ARG A 128 -35.97 5.01 -5.38
N TRP A 129 -36.81 4.76 -6.38
CA TRP A 129 -36.37 4.29 -7.69
C TRP A 129 -35.40 5.28 -8.37
N GLN A 130 -35.68 6.59 -8.33
CA GLN A 130 -34.76 7.63 -8.85
C GLN A 130 -33.42 7.63 -8.11
N ILE A 131 -33.43 7.41 -6.79
CA ILE A 131 -32.20 7.30 -5.98
C ILE A 131 -31.39 6.08 -6.44
N CYS A 132 -32.01 4.90 -6.55
CA CYS A 132 -31.35 3.66 -6.98
C CYS A 132 -30.83 3.76 -8.43
N ARG A 133 -31.65 4.27 -9.35
CA ARG A 133 -31.31 4.47 -10.76
C ARG A 133 -30.14 5.42 -10.95
N ARG A 134 -30.04 6.47 -10.13
CA ARG A 134 -28.94 7.46 -10.16
C ARG A 134 -27.70 6.95 -9.41
N ALA A 135 -27.88 6.12 -8.38
CA ALA A 135 -26.82 5.37 -7.74
C ALA A 135 -26.26 4.22 -8.60
N ALA A 136 -26.97 3.84 -9.68
CA ALA A 136 -26.63 2.71 -10.57
C ALA A 136 -26.66 1.35 -9.85
N ILE A 137 -27.65 1.19 -8.95
CA ILE A 137 -27.90 -0.02 -8.18
C ILE A 137 -29.14 -0.71 -8.76
N ASP A 138 -29.08 -2.04 -8.84
CA ASP A 138 -30.13 -2.87 -9.43
C ASP A 138 -31.26 -3.15 -8.43
N PHE A 139 -32.47 -2.75 -8.76
CA PHE A 139 -33.69 -3.13 -8.05
C PHE A 139 -34.76 -3.49 -9.09
N SER A 140 -35.75 -4.27 -8.66
CA SER A 140 -36.92 -4.69 -9.45
C SER A 140 -37.71 -3.50 -10.03
N ASP A 141 -38.71 -3.80 -10.86
CA ASP A 141 -39.59 -2.83 -11.54
C ASP A 141 -40.04 -1.68 -10.62
N GLU A 142 -40.14 -0.46 -11.18
CA GLU A 142 -40.46 0.78 -10.46
C GLU A 142 -41.69 0.62 -9.54
N SER A 143 -42.70 -0.11 -10.01
CA SER A 143 -43.94 -0.42 -9.27
C SER A 143 -43.69 -1.20 -7.97
N SER A 144 -42.75 -2.14 -7.97
CA SER A 144 -42.44 -2.99 -6.81
C SER A 144 -41.74 -2.22 -5.69
N LEU A 145 -40.86 -1.28 -6.04
CA LEU A 145 -40.18 -0.40 -5.08
C LEU A 145 -41.13 0.60 -4.46
N ASP A 146 -42.00 1.20 -5.27
CA ASP A 146 -43.03 2.13 -4.80
C ASP A 146 -44.05 1.43 -3.88
N GLN A 147 -44.40 0.17 -4.16
CA GLN A 147 -45.23 -0.66 -3.27
C GLN A 147 -44.51 -1.05 -1.97
N ALA A 148 -43.22 -1.37 -2.01
CA ALA A 148 -42.46 -1.70 -0.80
C ALA A 148 -42.28 -0.48 0.12
N ASP A 149 -42.04 0.71 -0.45
CA ASP A 149 -41.94 1.96 0.31
C ASP A 149 -43.29 2.39 0.89
N TRP A 150 -44.39 2.10 0.17
CA TRP A 150 -45.75 2.29 0.67
C TRP A 150 -45.99 1.52 1.98
N GLN A 151 -45.57 0.24 2.04
CA GLN A 151 -45.84 -0.62 3.19
C GLN A 151 -45.04 -0.24 4.46
N GLN A 152 -43.96 0.52 4.33
CA GLN A 152 -42.99 0.77 5.41
C GLN A 152 -42.80 2.27 5.73
N ARG A 153 -43.84 3.10 5.56
CA ARG A 153 -43.77 4.56 5.75
C ARG A 153 -43.53 4.95 7.22
N SER A 154 -42.59 5.87 7.43
CA SER A 154 -42.33 6.52 8.73
C SER A 154 -41.61 7.85 8.53
N LEU A 155 -41.72 8.78 9.49
CA LEU A 155 -40.99 10.06 9.48
C LEU A 155 -39.48 9.87 9.30
N ARG A 156 -38.90 8.88 10.00
CA ARG A 156 -37.46 8.58 9.92
C ARG A 156 -37.07 8.13 8.50
N ARG A 157 -37.89 7.31 7.84
CA ARG A 157 -37.64 6.85 6.47
C ARG A 157 -37.83 7.98 5.46
N HIS A 158 -38.86 8.83 5.63
CA HIS A 158 -39.10 10.04 4.82
C HIS A 158 -37.89 10.99 4.86
N ALA A 159 -37.42 11.34 6.05
CA ALA A 159 -36.22 12.16 6.22
C ALA A 159 -34.97 11.48 5.64
N GLY A 160 -34.82 10.16 5.85
CA GLY A 160 -33.70 9.39 5.31
C GLY A 160 -33.65 9.37 3.77
N LEU A 161 -34.80 9.23 3.10
CA LEU A 161 -34.88 9.25 1.64
C LEU A 161 -34.54 10.64 1.06
N LEU A 162 -34.94 11.72 1.75
CA LEU A 162 -34.57 13.08 1.34
C LEU A 162 -33.07 13.33 1.43
N ILE A 163 -32.44 12.93 2.54
CA ILE A 163 -30.99 13.03 2.71
C ILE A 163 -30.29 12.25 1.60
N ARG A 164 -30.75 11.01 1.31
CA ARG A 164 -30.18 10.20 0.23
C ARG A 164 -30.33 10.86 -1.14
N ALA A 165 -31.48 11.45 -1.42
CA ALA A 165 -31.71 12.13 -2.69
C ALA A 165 -30.79 13.34 -2.88
N VAL A 166 -30.54 14.12 -1.82
CA VAL A 166 -29.55 15.22 -1.85
C VAL A 166 -28.15 14.69 -2.15
N LEU A 167 -27.71 13.65 -1.43
CA LEU A 167 -26.38 13.05 -1.60
C LEU A 167 -26.17 12.46 -3.00
N VAL A 168 -27.15 11.74 -3.53
CA VAL A 168 -27.09 11.15 -4.88
C VAL A 168 -27.18 12.23 -5.97
N ARG A 169 -27.76 13.41 -5.67
CA ARG A 169 -27.80 14.55 -6.60
C ARG A 169 -26.43 15.19 -6.83
N LEU A 170 -25.53 15.06 -5.85
CA LEU A 170 -24.11 15.46 -5.97
C LEU A 170 -23.32 14.54 -6.92
N LEU A 171 -23.84 13.35 -7.26
CA LEU A 171 -23.20 12.49 -8.25
C LEU A 171 -23.41 13.02 -9.68
N PRO A 172 -22.41 12.85 -10.59
CA PRO A 172 -22.51 13.29 -11.97
C PRO A 172 -23.71 12.66 -12.69
N PRO A 173 -24.32 13.36 -13.67
CA PRO A 173 -25.42 12.84 -14.46
C PRO A 173 -25.01 11.57 -15.24
N ARG A 174 -25.96 10.65 -15.43
CA ARG A 174 -25.76 9.41 -16.20
C ARG A 174 -25.68 9.75 -17.68
N ALA A 175 -24.68 9.23 -18.37
CA ALA A 175 -24.53 9.42 -19.81
C ALA A 175 -25.42 8.45 -20.60
N SER A 176 -25.74 8.82 -21.84
CA SER A 176 -26.71 8.13 -22.71
C SER A 176 -26.09 7.04 -23.60
N ARG A 177 -24.76 6.99 -23.71
CA ARG A 177 -24.01 5.96 -24.45
C ARG A 177 -23.01 5.30 -23.52
N PHE A 178 -22.93 3.97 -23.60
CA PHE A 178 -22.02 3.16 -22.79
C PHE A 178 -21.10 2.39 -23.74
N PRO A 179 -19.77 2.49 -23.62
CA PRO A 179 -18.85 1.65 -24.38
C PRO A 179 -18.86 0.23 -23.79
N ASP A 180 -18.60 -0.79 -24.62
CA ASP A 180 -18.58 -2.19 -24.17
C ASP A 180 -17.42 -2.51 -23.22
N LEU A 181 -16.31 -1.78 -23.35
CA LEU A 181 -15.11 -1.94 -22.54
C LEU A 181 -14.70 -0.62 -21.88
N LEU A 182 -14.38 -0.68 -20.60
CA LEU A 182 -13.84 0.39 -19.78
C LEU A 182 -12.34 0.18 -19.57
N GLN A 183 -11.51 1.02 -20.17
CA GLN A 183 -10.09 1.03 -19.85
C GLN A 183 -9.82 1.92 -18.63
N VAL A 184 -9.62 1.32 -17.47
CA VAL A 184 -9.28 2.03 -16.23
C VAL A 184 -7.84 1.70 -15.87
N ALA A 185 -6.95 2.68 -16.00
CA ALA A 185 -5.52 2.51 -15.79
C ALA A 185 -4.97 1.37 -16.68
N ASP A 186 -4.45 0.30 -16.07
CA ASP A 186 -3.85 -0.85 -16.78
C ASP A 186 -4.84 -2.03 -16.91
N VAL A 187 -6.12 -1.82 -16.55
CA VAL A 187 -7.13 -2.88 -16.50
C VAL A 187 -8.28 -2.57 -17.46
N ALA A 188 -8.58 -3.53 -18.33
CA ALA A 188 -9.76 -3.53 -19.19
C ALA A 188 -10.94 -4.18 -18.45
N ILE A 189 -12.06 -3.48 -18.32
CA ILE A 189 -13.25 -3.90 -17.57
C ILE A 189 -14.44 -3.99 -18.54
N HIS A 190 -15.15 -5.12 -18.53
CA HIS A 190 -16.34 -5.33 -19.36
C HIS A 190 -17.54 -4.57 -18.79
N ASN A 191 -18.13 -3.67 -19.56
CA ASN A 191 -19.15 -2.73 -19.13
C ASN A 191 -20.57 -3.30 -19.31
N LEU A 192 -20.83 -4.43 -18.66
CA LEU A 192 -22.07 -5.18 -18.76
C LEU A 192 -23.10 -4.75 -17.71
N SER A 193 -24.38 -4.98 -18.00
CA SER A 193 -25.44 -5.02 -16.97
C SER A 193 -25.34 -6.32 -16.16
N MET A 194 -26.01 -6.37 -15.00
CA MET A 194 -26.06 -7.59 -14.20
C MET A 194 -26.66 -8.76 -14.98
N HIS A 195 -27.74 -8.52 -15.73
CA HIS A 195 -28.38 -9.55 -16.54
C HIS A 195 -27.43 -10.07 -17.63
N GLU A 196 -26.76 -9.18 -18.35
CA GLU A 196 -25.78 -9.55 -19.38
C GLU A 196 -24.58 -10.30 -18.79
N ALA A 197 -24.10 -9.89 -17.60
CA ALA A 197 -23.01 -10.59 -16.92
C ALA A 197 -23.41 -12.02 -16.52
N LEU A 198 -24.61 -12.22 -15.97
CA LEU A 198 -25.13 -13.55 -15.64
C LEU A 198 -25.26 -14.43 -16.89
N THR A 199 -25.87 -13.91 -17.95
CA THR A 199 -26.03 -14.62 -19.22
C THR A 199 -24.66 -14.96 -19.85
N ARG A 200 -23.68 -14.07 -19.74
CA ARG A 200 -22.33 -14.33 -20.25
C ARG A 200 -21.59 -15.39 -19.43
N ILE A 201 -21.75 -15.43 -18.12
CA ILE A 201 -21.21 -16.49 -17.26
C ILE A 201 -21.83 -17.84 -17.64
N GLU A 202 -23.14 -17.90 -17.88
CA GLU A 202 -23.82 -19.12 -18.34
C GLU A 202 -23.28 -19.61 -19.69
N GLN A 203 -23.10 -18.69 -20.64
CA GLN A 203 -22.47 -19.02 -21.93
C GLN A 203 -21.05 -19.57 -21.77
N LEU A 204 -20.24 -18.99 -20.87
CA LEU A 204 -18.89 -19.49 -20.58
C LEU A 204 -18.95 -20.90 -19.95
N MET A 205 -19.96 -21.18 -19.13
CA MET A 205 -20.19 -22.53 -18.63
C MET A 205 -20.60 -23.50 -19.73
N ASP A 206 -21.27 -23.05 -20.80
CA ASP A 206 -21.61 -23.92 -21.93
C ASP A 206 -20.43 -24.12 -22.90
N SER A 207 -19.54 -23.13 -23.05
CA SER A 207 -18.47 -23.13 -24.07
C SER A 207 -17.05 -23.45 -23.58
N GLY A 208 -16.74 -23.24 -22.29
CA GLY A 208 -15.36 -23.13 -21.81
C GLY A 208 -14.84 -24.30 -20.95
N ARG A 209 -13.51 -24.39 -20.87
CA ARG A 209 -12.76 -25.15 -19.85
C ARG A 209 -11.78 -24.20 -19.15
N GLY A 210 -12.05 -23.87 -17.89
CA GLY A 210 -11.14 -23.11 -17.02
C GLY A 210 -11.21 -21.59 -17.16
N GLU A 211 -12.33 -21.02 -17.62
CA GLU A 211 -12.44 -19.58 -17.86
C GLU A 211 -12.49 -18.77 -16.56
N LEU A 212 -11.63 -17.76 -16.46
CA LEU A 212 -11.52 -16.90 -15.29
C LEU A 212 -12.47 -15.69 -15.38
N VAL A 213 -13.26 -15.49 -14.33
CA VAL A 213 -14.11 -14.30 -14.14
C VAL A 213 -13.67 -13.54 -12.89
N CYS A 214 -13.34 -12.27 -13.07
CA CYS A 214 -12.76 -11.40 -12.04
C CYS A 214 -13.69 -10.23 -11.71
N PHE A 215 -13.58 -9.72 -10.48
CA PHE A 215 -14.21 -8.46 -10.07
C PHE A 215 -13.14 -7.38 -9.83
N ALA A 216 -13.18 -6.32 -10.63
CA ALA A 216 -12.25 -5.22 -10.54
C ALA A 216 -12.84 -4.07 -9.71
N ASN A 217 -12.21 -3.76 -8.58
CA ASN A 217 -12.45 -2.54 -7.80
C ASN A 217 -11.21 -1.64 -7.78
N ALA A 218 -11.31 -0.48 -7.11
CA ALA A 218 -10.19 0.48 -7.01
C ALA A 218 -8.89 -0.13 -6.46
N ALA A 219 -8.99 -1.08 -5.52
CA ALA A 219 -7.82 -1.78 -4.99
C ALA A 219 -7.22 -2.75 -6.02
N CYS A 220 -8.06 -3.47 -6.78
CA CYS A 220 -7.61 -4.34 -7.87
C CYS A 220 -6.80 -3.56 -8.91
N VAL A 221 -7.31 -2.42 -9.36
CA VAL A 221 -6.59 -1.55 -10.30
C VAL A 221 -5.25 -1.11 -9.72
N ASN A 222 -5.21 -0.83 -8.41
CA ASN A 222 -3.96 -0.45 -7.77
C ASN A 222 -2.93 -1.57 -7.68
N THR A 223 -3.40 -2.78 -7.39
CA THR A 223 -2.59 -4.01 -7.37
C THR A 223 -2.05 -4.31 -8.78
N ALA A 224 -2.89 -4.25 -9.82
CA ALA A 224 -2.48 -4.49 -11.21
C ALA A 224 -1.39 -3.53 -11.69
N ALA A 225 -1.39 -2.30 -11.20
CA ALA A 225 -0.35 -1.33 -11.51
C ALA A 225 1.01 -1.64 -10.84
N ARG A 226 1.05 -2.49 -9.81
CA ARG A 226 2.29 -2.87 -9.09
C ARG A 226 2.72 -4.31 -9.38
N ASP A 227 1.76 -5.20 -9.63
CA ASP A 227 1.96 -6.63 -9.83
C ASP A 227 1.70 -7.00 -11.29
N ARG A 228 2.79 -7.32 -12.00
CA ARG A 228 2.73 -7.75 -13.42
C ARG A 228 2.02 -9.11 -13.58
N GLY A 229 2.15 -10.02 -12.62
CA GLY A 229 1.49 -11.34 -12.68
C GLY A 229 -0.02 -11.21 -12.57
N TYR A 230 -0.50 -10.38 -11.64
CA TYR A 230 -1.92 -10.08 -11.51
C TYR A 230 -2.50 -9.36 -12.73
N ARG A 231 -1.77 -8.38 -13.28
CA ARG A 231 -2.17 -7.69 -14.52
C ARG A 231 -2.31 -8.66 -15.69
N ARG A 232 -1.39 -9.61 -15.83
CA ARG A 232 -1.44 -10.66 -16.84
C ARG A 232 -2.67 -11.56 -16.67
N ALA A 233 -2.97 -11.98 -15.43
CA ALA A 233 -4.15 -12.78 -15.14
C ALA A 233 -5.45 -12.05 -15.50
N LEU A 234 -5.58 -10.76 -15.16
CA LEU A 234 -6.74 -9.95 -15.54
C LEU A 234 -6.89 -9.77 -17.05
N ARG A 235 -5.78 -9.66 -17.80
CA ARG A 235 -5.81 -9.55 -19.27
C ARG A 235 -6.26 -10.84 -19.96
N ARG A 236 -5.95 -12.00 -19.36
CA ARG A 236 -6.34 -13.33 -19.87
C ARG A 236 -7.71 -13.79 -19.40
N ALA A 237 -8.28 -13.13 -18.40
CA ALA A 237 -9.61 -13.45 -17.89
C ALA A 237 -10.67 -13.25 -18.98
N ALA A 238 -11.61 -14.19 -19.09
CA ALA A 238 -12.73 -14.10 -20.01
C ALA A 238 -13.65 -12.92 -19.68
N LEU A 239 -13.81 -12.62 -18.39
CA LEU A 239 -14.59 -11.47 -17.92
C LEU A 239 -13.90 -10.78 -16.76
N VAL A 240 -13.91 -9.45 -16.83
CA VAL A 240 -13.51 -8.56 -15.73
C VAL A 240 -14.68 -7.63 -15.47
N LEU A 241 -15.40 -7.86 -14.38
CA LEU A 241 -16.64 -7.17 -14.04
C LEU A 241 -16.37 -5.99 -13.08
N PRO A 242 -17.11 -4.88 -13.20
CA PRO A 242 -16.94 -3.70 -12.37
C PRO A 242 -17.50 -3.93 -10.96
N ASP A 243 -16.68 -3.69 -9.92
CA ASP A 243 -17.07 -3.80 -8.52
C ASP A 243 -16.82 -2.49 -7.74
N GLY A 244 -17.92 -1.85 -7.36
CA GLY A 244 -17.96 -0.72 -6.42
C GLY A 244 -17.92 0.67 -7.06
N ILE A 245 -18.15 1.68 -6.23
CA ILE A 245 -18.32 3.07 -6.67
C ILE A 245 -17.05 3.68 -7.28
N GLY A 246 -15.87 3.16 -6.94
CA GLY A 246 -14.60 3.65 -7.50
C GLY A 246 -14.53 3.51 -9.02
N ILE A 247 -14.94 2.37 -9.57
CA ILE A 247 -14.95 2.14 -11.02
C ILE A 247 -15.99 3.03 -11.70
N LYS A 248 -17.15 3.23 -11.08
CA LYS A 248 -18.17 4.16 -11.57
C LYS A 248 -17.62 5.59 -11.70
N ILE A 249 -16.94 6.09 -10.67
CA ILE A 249 -16.31 7.42 -10.69
C ILE A 249 -15.24 7.48 -11.77
N ALA A 250 -14.42 6.43 -11.91
CA ALA A 250 -13.37 6.39 -12.92
C ALA A 250 -13.93 6.47 -14.35
N GLY A 251 -14.97 5.70 -14.65
CA GLY A 251 -15.65 5.79 -15.94
C GLY A 251 -16.18 7.20 -16.23
N GLN A 252 -16.77 7.86 -15.23
CA GLN A 252 -17.25 9.23 -15.38
C GLN A 252 -16.11 10.22 -15.67
N LEU A 253 -14.97 10.11 -14.98
CA LEU A 253 -13.81 10.98 -15.18
C LEU A 253 -13.12 10.75 -16.53
N LEU A 254 -13.14 9.52 -17.03
CA LEU A 254 -12.53 9.13 -18.30
C LEU A 254 -13.45 9.34 -19.51
N GLY A 255 -14.67 9.83 -19.30
CA GLY A 255 -15.66 10.01 -20.37
C GLY A 255 -16.29 8.69 -20.86
N THR A 256 -16.02 7.57 -20.18
CA THR A 256 -16.57 6.24 -20.47
C THR A 256 -17.46 5.82 -19.30
N PRO A 257 -18.75 6.21 -19.29
CA PRO A 257 -19.63 5.94 -18.15
C PRO A 257 -19.85 4.44 -17.93
N LEU A 258 -20.00 4.04 -16.67
CA LEU A 258 -20.34 2.67 -16.30
C LEU A 258 -21.84 2.40 -16.50
N LYS A 259 -22.17 1.31 -17.20
CA LYS A 259 -23.55 0.85 -17.46
C LYS A 259 -24.24 0.45 -16.16
N GLN A 260 -23.59 -0.41 -15.38
CA GLN A 260 -24.08 -0.89 -14.09
C GLN A 260 -22.92 -1.35 -13.20
N ASN A 261 -23.10 -1.26 -11.88
CA ASN A 261 -22.19 -1.89 -10.94
C ASN A 261 -22.55 -3.38 -10.81
N VAL A 262 -21.62 -4.26 -11.18
CA VAL A 262 -21.80 -5.72 -11.18
C VAL A 262 -20.94 -6.31 -10.06
N ASN A 263 -21.27 -5.94 -8.82
CA ASN A 263 -20.53 -6.40 -7.65
C ASN A 263 -20.74 -7.91 -7.43
N GLY A 264 -19.72 -8.58 -6.88
CA GLY A 264 -19.79 -10.02 -6.64
C GLY A 264 -20.86 -10.42 -5.61
N THR A 265 -21.15 -9.53 -4.65
CA THR A 265 -22.12 -9.79 -3.57
C THR A 265 -23.57 -9.74 -4.01
N ASP A 266 -23.96 -8.91 -4.99
CA ASP A 266 -25.31 -8.91 -5.55
C ASP A 266 -25.45 -9.88 -6.74
N LEU A 267 -24.33 -10.18 -7.43
CA LEU A 267 -24.29 -11.21 -8.46
C LEU A 267 -24.49 -12.62 -7.87
N TYR A 268 -23.85 -12.92 -6.74
CA TYR A 268 -23.87 -14.24 -6.10
C TYR A 268 -25.27 -14.86 -5.93
N PRO A 269 -26.25 -14.25 -5.23
CA PRO A 269 -27.55 -14.89 -5.02
C PRO A 269 -28.34 -15.09 -6.32
N ARG A 270 -28.13 -14.22 -7.32
CA ARG A 270 -28.78 -14.31 -8.64
C ARG A 270 -28.18 -15.43 -9.47
N LEU A 271 -26.85 -15.58 -9.42
CA LEU A 271 -26.14 -16.67 -10.07
C LEU A 271 -26.52 -18.01 -9.45
N MET A 272 -26.51 -18.13 -8.12
CA MET A 272 -26.91 -19.36 -7.42
C MET A 272 -28.34 -19.78 -7.78
N ALA A 273 -29.29 -18.82 -7.83
CA ALA A 273 -30.66 -19.11 -8.23
C ALA A 273 -30.76 -19.66 -9.68
N ARG A 274 -30.01 -19.12 -10.64
CA ARG A 274 -30.00 -19.66 -12.02
C ARG A 274 -29.37 -21.05 -12.09
N LEU A 275 -28.27 -21.26 -11.37
CA LEU A 275 -27.55 -22.53 -11.33
C LEU A 275 -28.34 -23.64 -10.63
N ASN A 276 -29.16 -23.28 -9.63
CA ASN A 276 -30.08 -24.19 -8.96
C ASN A 276 -31.06 -24.86 -9.94
N HIS A 277 -31.56 -24.11 -10.93
CA HIS A 277 -32.43 -24.66 -11.97
C HIS A 277 -31.71 -25.60 -12.95
N ARG A 278 -30.38 -25.56 -12.99
CA ARG A 278 -29.53 -26.34 -13.90
C ARG A 278 -28.84 -27.52 -13.22
N HIS A 279 -29.06 -27.72 -11.92
CA HIS A 279 -28.38 -28.73 -11.12
C HIS A 279 -26.84 -28.68 -11.22
N ALA A 280 -26.29 -27.47 -11.27
CA ALA A 280 -24.85 -27.29 -11.47
C ALA A 280 -24.03 -27.77 -10.27
N ARG A 281 -22.84 -28.32 -10.56
CA ARG A 281 -21.86 -28.78 -9.57
C ARG A 281 -20.90 -27.67 -9.19
N LEU A 282 -20.88 -27.33 -7.91
CA LEU A 282 -20.17 -26.18 -7.35
C LEU A 282 -19.04 -26.62 -6.41
N TYR A 283 -17.87 -26.02 -6.55
CA TYR A 283 -16.78 -26.15 -5.58
C TYR A 283 -16.49 -24.81 -4.90
N LEU A 284 -16.34 -24.82 -3.58
CA LEU A 284 -16.03 -23.65 -2.76
C LEU A 284 -14.57 -23.71 -2.28
N LEU A 285 -13.75 -22.73 -2.67
CA LEU A 285 -12.35 -22.67 -2.28
C LEU A 285 -12.02 -21.32 -1.64
N GLY A 286 -11.82 -21.25 -0.33
CA GLY A 286 -11.38 -20.03 0.33
C GLY A 286 -12.02 -19.76 1.69
N GLY A 287 -11.79 -18.57 2.22
CA GLY A 287 -12.19 -18.22 3.59
C GLY A 287 -11.32 -18.88 4.66
N ALA A 288 -11.60 -18.55 5.92
CA ALA A 288 -10.97 -19.21 7.06
C ALA A 288 -11.45 -20.66 7.21
N PRO A 289 -10.69 -21.53 7.90
CA PRO A 289 -11.13 -22.89 8.19
C PRO A 289 -12.55 -22.93 8.75
N GLY A 290 -13.40 -23.78 8.18
CA GLY A 290 -14.83 -23.92 8.54
C GLY A 290 -15.79 -22.99 7.78
N ILE A 291 -15.32 -21.88 7.22
CA ILE A 291 -16.20 -20.90 6.55
C ILE A 291 -16.74 -21.45 5.21
N ALA A 292 -15.91 -22.11 4.41
CA ALA A 292 -16.35 -22.70 3.14
C ALA A 292 -17.42 -23.79 3.38
N GLN A 293 -17.28 -24.59 4.43
CA GLN A 293 -18.23 -25.63 4.82
C GLN A 293 -19.54 -25.03 5.34
N GLN A 294 -19.48 -23.93 6.09
CA GLN A 294 -20.69 -23.23 6.53
C GLN A 294 -21.46 -22.66 5.32
N VAL A 295 -20.76 -22.07 4.36
CA VAL A 295 -21.38 -21.57 3.11
C VAL A 295 -21.96 -22.73 2.28
N ALA A 296 -21.35 -23.90 2.30
CA ALA A 296 -21.90 -25.10 1.66
C ALA A 296 -23.26 -25.49 2.27
N GLY A 297 -23.35 -25.57 3.61
CA GLY A 297 -24.62 -25.88 4.29
C GLY A 297 -25.71 -24.84 4.00
N ASP A 298 -25.37 -23.55 4.04
CA ASP A 298 -26.31 -22.46 3.70
C ASP A 298 -26.80 -22.53 2.24
N LEU A 299 -25.96 -23.02 1.33
CA LEU A 299 -26.32 -23.19 -0.09
C LEU A 299 -27.28 -24.37 -0.28
N GLU A 300 -27.00 -25.50 0.37
CA GLU A 300 -27.83 -26.71 0.32
C GLU A 300 -29.24 -26.44 0.87
N ASP A 301 -29.34 -25.66 1.95
CA ASP A 301 -30.63 -25.29 2.54
C ASP A 301 -31.44 -24.32 1.67
N ARG A 302 -30.77 -23.34 1.03
CA ARG A 302 -31.45 -22.25 0.30
C ARG A 302 -31.71 -22.57 -1.16
N TRP A 303 -30.91 -23.44 -1.77
CA TRP A 303 -30.95 -23.82 -3.18
C TRP A 303 -30.71 -25.33 -3.32
N PRO A 304 -31.70 -26.17 -3.00
CA PRO A 304 -31.54 -27.63 -2.93
C PRO A 304 -31.24 -28.30 -4.28
N GLY A 305 -31.42 -27.59 -5.39
CA GLY A 305 -31.03 -28.05 -6.71
C GLY A 305 -29.53 -27.91 -7.00
N LEU A 306 -28.78 -27.08 -6.26
CA LEU A 306 -27.33 -26.96 -6.40
C LEU A 306 -26.60 -28.14 -5.74
N GLN A 307 -25.56 -28.65 -6.41
CA GLN A 307 -24.73 -29.72 -5.87
C GLN A 307 -23.39 -29.15 -5.42
N VAL A 308 -23.18 -29.01 -4.11
CA VAL A 308 -21.86 -28.66 -3.59
C VAL A 308 -20.99 -29.93 -3.58
N VAL A 309 -20.09 -30.04 -4.56
CA VAL A 309 -19.25 -31.24 -4.75
C VAL A 309 -17.91 -31.17 -4.03
N GLY A 310 -17.61 -30.03 -3.39
CA GLY A 310 -16.45 -29.86 -2.53
C GLY A 310 -16.37 -28.49 -1.88
N ALA A 311 -15.79 -28.44 -0.68
CA ALA A 311 -15.55 -27.21 0.06
C ALA A 311 -14.22 -27.29 0.80
N ARG A 312 -13.36 -26.30 0.58
CA ARG A 312 -12.02 -26.20 1.16
C ARG A 312 -11.68 -24.77 1.55
N ASP A 313 -10.92 -24.61 2.62
CA ASP A 313 -10.45 -23.30 3.06
C ASP A 313 -9.36 -22.70 2.15
N GLY A 314 -9.05 -21.42 2.34
CA GLY A 314 -8.09 -20.69 1.50
C GLY A 314 -6.64 -20.73 1.99
N TYR A 315 -6.37 -21.33 3.15
CA TYR A 315 -5.10 -21.29 3.87
C TYR A 315 -4.22 -22.47 3.48
N PHE A 316 -3.78 -22.46 2.22
CA PHE A 316 -2.83 -23.42 1.70
C PHE A 316 -1.66 -22.68 1.04
N THR A 317 -0.48 -23.30 1.11
CA THR A 317 0.75 -22.71 0.59
C THR A 317 0.80 -22.88 -0.92
N ALA A 318 1.74 -22.21 -1.57
CA ALA A 318 1.97 -22.45 -2.99
C ALA A 318 2.30 -23.94 -3.25
N ALA A 319 2.85 -24.70 -2.28
CA ALA A 319 3.23 -26.12 -2.41
C ALA A 319 2.00 -26.99 -2.65
N ASP A 320 0.93 -26.66 -1.93
CA ASP A 320 -0.33 -27.38 -1.92
C ASP A 320 -1.19 -27.06 -3.14
N GLU A 321 -0.89 -25.98 -3.88
CA GLU A 321 -1.69 -25.53 -5.03
C GLU A 321 -1.93 -26.64 -6.07
N GLY A 322 -0.92 -27.48 -6.33
CA GLY A 322 -1.06 -28.61 -7.25
C GLY A 322 -2.01 -29.69 -6.74
N ALA A 323 -1.93 -30.02 -5.44
CA ALA A 323 -2.84 -30.99 -4.81
C ALA A 323 -4.27 -30.45 -4.74
N VAL A 324 -4.44 -29.17 -4.42
CA VAL A 324 -5.74 -28.48 -4.43
C VAL A 324 -6.34 -28.46 -5.83
N ALA A 325 -5.55 -28.20 -6.87
CA ALA A 325 -6.03 -28.24 -8.24
C ALA A 325 -6.49 -29.65 -8.66
N ALA A 326 -5.75 -30.69 -8.25
CA ALA A 326 -6.12 -32.08 -8.48
C ALA A 326 -7.42 -32.47 -7.75
N ASP A 327 -7.60 -32.04 -6.50
CA ASP A 327 -8.81 -32.25 -5.70
C ASP A 327 -10.04 -31.60 -6.34
N ILE A 328 -9.90 -30.36 -6.82
CA ILE A 328 -10.97 -29.66 -7.55
C ILE A 328 -11.32 -30.40 -8.84
N CYS A 329 -10.32 -30.84 -9.60
CA CYS A 329 -10.53 -31.60 -10.83
C CYS A 329 -11.26 -32.93 -10.56
N ALA A 330 -10.85 -33.65 -9.50
CA ALA A 330 -11.44 -34.92 -9.11
C ALA A 330 -12.91 -34.78 -8.65
N SER A 331 -13.29 -33.64 -8.08
CA SER A 331 -14.68 -33.38 -7.66
C SER A 331 -15.68 -33.29 -8.83
N GLY A 332 -15.20 -33.08 -10.06
CA GLY A 332 -16.04 -32.89 -11.24
C GLY A 332 -16.84 -31.58 -11.22
N ALA A 333 -16.41 -30.59 -10.45
CA ALA A 333 -17.06 -29.29 -10.36
C ALA A 333 -17.12 -28.57 -11.72
N GLU A 334 -18.22 -27.88 -11.98
CA GLU A 334 -18.40 -27.06 -13.18
C GLU A 334 -18.09 -25.59 -12.91
N LEU A 335 -18.41 -25.15 -11.70
CA LEU A 335 -18.16 -23.80 -11.22
C LEU A 335 -17.28 -23.83 -9.97
N LEU A 336 -16.21 -23.02 -9.96
CA LEU A 336 -15.36 -22.81 -8.80
C LEU A 336 -15.51 -21.39 -8.27
N LEU A 337 -15.84 -21.24 -6.98
CA LEU A 337 -15.77 -19.94 -6.29
C LEU A 337 -14.48 -19.86 -5.48
N VAL A 338 -13.60 -18.91 -5.81
CA VAL A 338 -12.29 -18.72 -5.17
C VAL A 338 -12.28 -17.48 -4.27
N ALA A 339 -12.24 -17.69 -2.96
CA ALA A 339 -12.25 -16.67 -1.90
C ALA A 339 -10.90 -16.56 -1.16
N ARG A 340 -9.78 -16.45 -1.92
CA ARG A 340 -8.42 -16.31 -1.35
C ARG A 340 -7.94 -14.86 -1.27
N GLY A 341 -8.68 -13.92 -1.85
CA GLY A 341 -8.30 -12.53 -1.95
C GLY A 341 -7.36 -12.23 -3.11
N VAL A 342 -7.35 -10.96 -3.50
CA VAL A 342 -6.53 -10.44 -4.60
C VAL A 342 -5.11 -10.19 -4.10
N PRO A 343 -4.05 -10.63 -4.80
CA PRO A 343 -4.04 -11.21 -6.17
C PRO A 343 -4.02 -12.74 -6.23
N LEU A 344 -4.05 -13.44 -5.10
CA LEU A 344 -3.80 -14.88 -5.02
C LEU A 344 -4.87 -15.71 -5.75
N GLN A 345 -6.13 -15.30 -5.69
CA GLN A 345 -7.23 -16.01 -6.35
C GLN A 345 -7.11 -16.01 -7.89
N GLU A 346 -6.82 -14.86 -8.51
CA GLU A 346 -6.70 -14.77 -9.97
C GLU A 346 -5.41 -15.41 -10.47
N THR A 347 -4.31 -15.24 -9.74
CA THR A 347 -3.01 -15.85 -10.13
C THR A 347 -3.00 -17.37 -9.97
N PHE A 348 -3.73 -17.91 -8.99
CA PHE A 348 -3.95 -19.35 -8.86
C PHE A 348 -4.73 -19.91 -10.06
N VAL A 349 -5.85 -19.27 -10.44
CA VAL A 349 -6.65 -19.70 -11.60
C VAL A 349 -5.90 -19.49 -12.91
N ASP A 350 -5.16 -18.39 -13.12
CA ASP A 350 -4.32 -18.19 -14.33
C ASP A 350 -3.24 -19.28 -14.48
N ARG A 351 -2.71 -19.77 -13.35
CA ARG A 351 -1.66 -20.79 -13.32
C ARG A 351 -2.18 -22.21 -13.52
N TYR A 352 -3.30 -22.55 -12.88
CA TYR A 352 -3.84 -23.91 -12.85
C TYR A 352 -5.13 -24.09 -13.66
N GLY A 353 -5.63 -23.06 -14.34
CA GLY A 353 -6.95 -23.05 -14.99
C GLY A 353 -7.23 -24.26 -15.89
N THR A 354 -6.25 -24.69 -16.67
CA THR A 354 -6.35 -25.88 -17.53
C THR A 354 -6.35 -27.21 -16.77
N LEU A 355 -5.81 -27.23 -15.55
CA LEU A 355 -5.70 -28.40 -14.66
C LEU A 355 -6.86 -28.51 -13.67
N LEU A 356 -7.59 -27.42 -13.41
CA LEU A 356 -8.71 -27.40 -12.45
C LEU A 356 -9.92 -28.25 -12.89
N GLY A 357 -10.06 -28.55 -14.19
CA GLY A 357 -11.19 -29.32 -14.72
C GLY A 357 -12.54 -28.60 -14.72
N VAL A 358 -12.65 -27.43 -14.07
CA VAL A 358 -13.87 -26.62 -14.01
C VAL A 358 -14.12 -25.86 -15.31
N ARG A 359 -15.37 -25.47 -15.56
CA ARG A 359 -15.72 -24.68 -16.75
C ARG A 359 -15.46 -23.20 -16.53
N VAL A 360 -15.87 -22.70 -15.37
CA VAL A 360 -15.68 -21.30 -14.97
C VAL A 360 -15.17 -21.20 -13.53
N ALA A 361 -14.22 -20.31 -13.29
CA ALA A 361 -13.72 -19.99 -11.96
C ALA A 361 -13.93 -18.49 -11.65
N LEU A 362 -14.64 -18.19 -10.56
CA LEU A 362 -14.94 -16.82 -10.13
C LEU A 362 -14.07 -16.45 -8.94
N GLY A 363 -13.26 -15.40 -9.08
CA GLY A 363 -12.54 -14.80 -7.96
C GLY A 363 -13.47 -13.94 -7.12
N VAL A 364 -14.00 -14.45 -6.00
CA VAL A 364 -15.04 -13.78 -5.21
C VAL A 364 -14.52 -13.01 -3.98
N GLY A 365 -13.22 -13.08 -3.68
CA GLY A 365 -12.61 -12.34 -2.58
C GLY A 365 -13.26 -12.67 -1.23
N GLY A 366 -13.61 -11.65 -0.44
CA GLY A 366 -14.21 -11.82 0.88
C GLY A 366 -15.72 -12.16 0.88
N LEU A 367 -16.25 -12.74 -0.21
CA LEU A 367 -17.68 -13.08 -0.31
C LEU A 367 -18.11 -14.06 0.79
N PHE A 368 -17.30 -15.08 1.08
CA PHE A 368 -17.65 -16.11 2.05
C PHE A 368 -17.82 -15.55 3.47
N ASP A 369 -17.04 -14.54 3.86
CA ASP A 369 -17.20 -13.87 5.17
C ASP A 369 -18.55 -13.12 5.30
N PHE A 370 -19.12 -12.65 4.18
CA PHE A 370 -20.45 -12.02 4.18
C PHE A 370 -21.57 -13.05 4.17
N VAL A 371 -21.42 -14.13 3.39
CA VAL A 371 -22.44 -15.17 3.27
C VAL A 371 -22.58 -15.95 4.57
N SER A 372 -21.45 -16.33 5.19
CA SER A 372 -21.42 -17.02 6.50
C SER A 372 -21.90 -16.15 7.69
N GLY A 373 -22.22 -14.87 7.46
CA GLY A 373 -22.66 -13.95 8.50
C GLY A 373 -21.55 -13.49 9.47
N ARG A 374 -20.30 -13.92 9.27
CA ARG A 374 -19.14 -13.52 10.09
C ARG A 374 -18.94 -12.01 10.12
N ILE A 375 -19.14 -11.35 8.98
CA ILE A 375 -19.07 -9.90 8.86
C ILE A 375 -20.44 -9.37 8.43
N PRO A 376 -21.07 -8.48 9.21
CA PRO A 376 -22.35 -7.92 8.82
C PRO A 376 -22.17 -7.05 7.57
N ARG A 377 -23.07 -7.20 6.60
CA ARG A 377 -23.07 -6.37 5.40
C ARG A 377 -23.54 -4.95 5.74
N ALA A 378 -23.10 -3.96 4.96
CA ALA A 378 -23.57 -2.59 5.11
C ALA A 378 -25.10 -2.51 4.99
N PRO A 379 -25.78 -1.75 5.87
CA PRO A 379 -27.19 -1.45 5.72
C PRO A 379 -27.53 -0.97 4.31
N GLU A 380 -28.69 -1.36 3.81
CA GLU A 380 -29.15 -1.09 2.45
C GLU A 380 -29.01 0.38 2.05
N TRP A 381 -29.29 1.29 2.99
CA TRP A 381 -29.17 2.73 2.75
C TRP A 381 -27.73 3.22 2.52
N LEU A 382 -26.73 2.62 3.18
CA LEU A 382 -25.32 2.94 2.95
C LEU A 382 -24.85 2.40 1.60
N ARG A 383 -25.39 1.24 1.20
CA ARG A 383 -25.16 0.65 -0.13
C ARG A 383 -25.77 1.51 -1.21
N GLU A 384 -27.01 1.99 -1.01
CA GLU A 384 -27.71 2.94 -1.89
C GLU A 384 -26.91 4.23 -2.14
N LEU A 385 -26.21 4.71 -1.12
CA LEU A 385 -25.34 5.88 -1.21
C LEU A 385 -23.96 5.59 -1.83
N GLY A 386 -23.61 4.32 -2.07
CA GLY A 386 -22.26 3.92 -2.47
C GLY A 386 -21.22 4.07 -1.36
N CYS A 387 -21.65 4.18 -0.10
CA CYS A 387 -20.83 4.36 1.10
C CYS A 387 -20.52 3.03 1.82
N GLU A 388 -20.75 1.89 1.18
CA GLU A 388 -20.43 0.56 1.72
C GLU A 388 -18.97 0.44 2.16
N TRP A 389 -18.05 1.12 1.47
CA TRP A 389 -16.64 1.17 1.84
C TRP A 389 -16.38 1.86 3.19
N LEU A 390 -17.18 2.87 3.57
CA LEU A 390 -17.04 3.56 4.85
C LEU A 390 -17.48 2.66 6.00
N TYR A 391 -18.55 1.90 5.79
CA TYR A 391 -19.00 0.91 6.75
C TYR A 391 -17.95 -0.18 6.98
N ARG A 392 -17.32 -0.66 5.90
CA ARG A 392 -16.23 -1.64 6.00
C ARG A 392 -14.98 -1.09 6.69
N LEU A 393 -14.66 0.19 6.45
CA LEU A 393 -13.59 0.88 7.17
C LEU A 393 -13.89 0.98 8.66
N TRP A 394 -15.15 1.22 9.04
CA TRP A 394 -15.56 1.30 10.44
C TRP A 394 -15.49 -0.05 11.15
N GLN A 395 -15.79 -1.16 10.47
CA GLN A 395 -15.69 -2.51 11.03
C GLN A 395 -14.26 -2.99 11.26
N GLU A 396 -13.33 -2.67 10.35
CA GLU A 396 -11.94 -3.12 10.43
C GLU A 396 -10.94 -1.95 10.25
N PRO A 397 -10.98 -0.93 11.12
CA PRO A 397 -10.26 0.33 10.89
C PRO A 397 -8.75 0.11 10.77
N GLY A 398 -8.15 -0.78 11.57
CA GLY A 398 -6.71 -1.07 11.52
C GLY A 398 -6.23 -1.73 10.22
N ARG A 399 -7.05 -2.58 9.61
CA ARG A 399 -6.72 -3.32 8.38
C ARG A 399 -7.13 -2.54 7.11
N MET A 400 -8.29 -1.89 7.14
CA MET A 400 -8.93 -1.30 5.96
C MET A 400 -8.54 0.15 5.66
N TRP A 401 -7.99 0.90 6.63
CA TRP A 401 -7.65 2.33 6.42
C TRP A 401 -6.64 2.56 5.29
N ARG A 402 -5.60 1.72 5.19
CA ARG A 402 -4.61 1.81 4.10
C ARG A 402 -5.27 1.56 2.74
N ARG A 403 -6.14 0.55 2.68
CA ARG A 403 -6.84 0.18 1.44
C ARG A 403 -7.77 1.30 0.96
N TYR A 404 -8.52 1.93 1.85
CA TYR A 404 -9.50 2.94 1.45
C TYR A 404 -8.94 4.36 1.40
N LEU A 405 -8.18 4.82 2.39
CA LEU A 405 -7.65 6.20 2.38
C LEU A 405 -6.49 6.35 1.40
N VAL A 406 -5.45 5.52 1.52
CA VAL A 406 -4.27 5.61 0.63
C VAL A 406 -4.58 5.00 -0.73
N GLY A 407 -5.23 3.84 -0.75
CA GLY A 407 -5.58 3.15 -1.98
C GLY A 407 -6.54 3.94 -2.88
N ASN A 408 -7.66 4.46 -2.36
CA ASN A 408 -8.59 5.20 -3.22
C ASN A 408 -7.97 6.51 -3.74
N LEU A 409 -7.13 7.19 -2.96
CA LEU A 409 -6.41 8.39 -3.43
C LEU A 409 -5.41 8.04 -4.54
N THR A 410 -4.66 6.94 -4.38
CA THR A 410 -3.73 6.44 -5.41
C THR A 410 -4.48 6.07 -6.69
N PHE A 411 -5.63 5.40 -6.56
CA PHE A 411 -6.49 5.03 -7.67
C PHE A 411 -7.01 6.27 -8.41
N LEU A 412 -7.56 7.24 -7.67
CA LEU A 412 -8.08 8.48 -8.24
C LEU A 412 -6.96 9.28 -8.93
N GLY A 413 -5.77 9.36 -8.34
CA GLY A 413 -4.62 9.99 -8.97
C GLY A 413 -4.23 9.34 -10.31
N ARG A 414 -4.27 8.01 -10.39
CA ARG A 414 -4.02 7.26 -11.65
C ARG A 414 -5.08 7.53 -12.71
N VAL A 415 -6.35 7.57 -12.31
CA VAL A 415 -7.48 7.89 -13.20
C VAL A 415 -7.38 9.33 -13.71
N LEU A 416 -7.06 10.29 -12.84
CA LEU A 416 -6.87 11.68 -13.22
C LEU A 416 -5.67 11.86 -14.17
N ALA A 417 -4.55 11.20 -13.89
CA ALA A 417 -3.39 11.22 -14.79
C ALA A 417 -3.72 10.63 -16.17
N GLN A 418 -4.54 9.59 -16.24
CA GLN A 418 -5.04 9.04 -17.51
C GLN A 418 -6.01 10.01 -18.21
N ALA A 419 -6.95 10.62 -17.47
CA ALA A 419 -7.89 11.60 -18.02
C ALA A 419 -7.19 12.85 -18.58
N LEU A 420 -6.08 13.26 -17.97
CA LEU A 420 -5.22 14.36 -18.42
C LEU A 420 -4.22 13.94 -19.51
N GLY A 421 -4.21 12.67 -19.93
CA GLY A 421 -3.29 12.15 -20.95
C GLY A 421 -1.83 11.97 -20.50
N TRP A 422 -1.51 12.26 -19.23
CA TRP A 422 -0.17 12.09 -18.65
C TRP A 422 0.23 10.63 -18.43
N ARG A 423 -0.72 9.72 -18.58
CA ARG A 423 -0.51 8.29 -18.42
C ARG A 423 -1.10 7.52 -19.59
N ARG A 424 -0.27 6.72 -20.25
CA ARG A 424 -0.72 5.68 -21.18
C ARG A 424 -0.83 4.35 -20.44
N ALA A 425 -1.78 3.50 -20.84
CA ALA A 425 -1.93 2.16 -20.28
C ALA A 425 -0.64 1.37 -20.54
N GLN A 426 -0.09 0.71 -19.49
CA GLN A 426 1.03 -0.20 -19.70
C GLN A 426 0.50 -1.51 -20.28
N ILE A 427 0.74 -1.71 -21.57
CA ILE A 427 0.53 -2.98 -22.24
C ILE A 427 1.87 -3.71 -22.17
N ASP A 428 2.00 -4.65 -21.23
CA ASP A 428 3.14 -5.57 -21.24
C ASP A 428 2.91 -6.54 -22.42
N ASP A 429 3.62 -6.33 -23.53
CA ASP A 429 3.66 -7.31 -24.63
C ASP A 429 4.47 -8.53 -24.18
N PRO A 430 4.02 -9.76 -24.48
CA PRO A 430 4.84 -10.94 -24.24
C PRO A 430 6.06 -10.85 -25.16
N ALA A 431 7.25 -10.65 -24.58
CA ALA A 431 8.49 -10.72 -25.32
C ALA A 431 8.63 -12.11 -25.97
N PRO A 432 8.92 -12.21 -27.29
CA PRO A 432 9.23 -13.49 -27.91
C PRO A 432 10.55 -14.02 -27.33
N LEU A 433 10.55 -15.29 -26.94
CA LEU A 433 11.75 -16.02 -26.55
C LEU A 433 12.63 -16.20 -27.80
N SER A 434 13.63 -15.35 -27.99
CA SER A 434 14.62 -15.52 -29.05
C SER A 434 15.63 -16.60 -28.65
N SER A 435 15.53 -17.75 -29.32
CA SER A 435 16.54 -18.80 -29.34
C SER A 435 17.63 -18.46 -30.37
N THR A 436 18.81 -18.04 -29.93
CA THR A 436 20.04 -18.12 -30.73
C THR A 436 21.26 -18.25 -29.80
N ALA A 437 21.56 -19.50 -29.42
CA ALA A 437 22.84 -19.84 -28.81
C ALA A 437 23.89 -20.00 -29.91
N GLY A 438 24.86 -19.09 -29.94
CA GLY A 438 26.13 -19.26 -30.66
C GLY A 438 27.10 -20.08 -29.80
N SER A 439 27.71 -21.08 -30.44
CA SER A 439 28.57 -22.13 -29.91
C SER A 439 29.94 -21.63 -29.40
N ALA A 440 30.02 -21.32 -28.10
CA ALA A 440 31.20 -21.55 -27.27
C ALA A 440 30.69 -22.22 -25.99
N GLY A 441 31.24 -23.39 -25.63
CA GLY A 441 30.66 -24.34 -24.66
C GLY A 441 29.92 -23.65 -23.51
N LEU A 442 28.58 -23.74 -23.53
CA LEU A 442 27.69 -23.01 -22.65
C LEU A 442 27.97 -23.40 -21.18
N VAL A 443 28.62 -22.52 -20.41
CA VAL A 443 28.81 -22.70 -18.96
C VAL A 443 27.69 -21.96 -18.23
N ARG A 444 27.02 -22.67 -17.32
CA ARG A 444 25.88 -22.15 -16.57
C ARG A 444 26.08 -22.39 -15.07
N ALA A 445 25.91 -21.36 -14.25
CA ALA A 445 26.03 -21.46 -12.80
C ALA A 445 24.65 -21.50 -12.14
N VAL A 446 24.51 -22.32 -11.09
CA VAL A 446 23.33 -22.37 -10.22
C VAL A 446 23.77 -22.00 -8.80
N LEU A 447 23.26 -20.86 -8.32
CA LEU A 447 23.56 -20.30 -7.01
C LEU A 447 22.39 -20.51 -6.05
N PHE A 448 22.63 -21.21 -4.96
CA PHE A 448 21.65 -21.47 -3.91
C PHE A 448 21.73 -20.38 -2.83
N ALA A 449 20.80 -19.43 -2.89
CA ALA A 449 20.59 -18.33 -1.95
C ALA A 449 19.48 -18.64 -0.92
N THR A 450 19.29 -19.92 -0.60
CA THR A 450 18.27 -20.41 0.34
C THR A 450 18.65 -20.34 1.82
N PRO A 451 19.93 -20.38 2.24
CA PRO A 451 20.25 -20.25 3.66
C PRO A 451 19.95 -18.85 4.20
N LEU A 452 19.33 -18.80 5.38
CA LEU A 452 19.13 -17.56 6.14
C LEU A 452 20.38 -17.21 6.95
N ALA A 453 20.61 -15.91 7.10
CA ALA A 453 21.63 -15.38 7.99
C ALA A 453 21.34 -15.79 9.44
N ALA A 454 22.39 -15.88 10.25
CA ALA A 454 22.26 -16.30 11.63
C ALA A 454 21.26 -15.36 12.38
N PRO A 455 20.26 -15.92 13.10
CA PRO A 455 19.17 -15.15 13.70
C PRO A 455 19.64 -14.20 14.82
N ASP A 456 20.88 -14.34 15.26
CA ASP A 456 21.50 -13.52 16.29
C ASP A 456 22.14 -12.23 15.76
N LEU A 457 22.24 -12.05 14.44
CA LEU A 457 22.67 -10.80 13.82
C LEU A 457 21.59 -9.71 13.93
N PRO A 458 21.95 -8.43 14.12
CA PRO A 458 21.00 -7.31 14.22
C PRO A 458 20.47 -6.90 12.84
N LEU A 459 19.74 -7.80 12.19
CA LEU A 459 19.15 -7.61 10.85
C LEU A 459 17.64 -7.41 10.93
N SER A 460 17.08 -6.74 9.92
CA SER A 460 15.64 -6.50 9.80
C SER A 460 14.91 -7.76 9.31
N GLY A 461 14.64 -8.70 10.21
CA GLY A 461 13.89 -9.93 9.91
C GLY A 461 14.73 -11.03 9.21
N PRO A 462 14.08 -12.12 8.73
CA PRO A 462 14.76 -13.25 8.10
C PRO A 462 15.42 -12.81 6.80
N THR A 463 16.72 -12.54 6.89
CA THR A 463 17.52 -12.03 5.78
C THR A 463 18.32 -13.19 5.18
N PRO A 464 18.24 -13.45 3.86
CA PRO A 464 19.09 -14.43 3.19
C PRO A 464 20.58 -14.13 3.42
N THR A 465 21.37 -15.17 3.67
CA THR A 465 22.83 -15.06 3.83
C THR A 465 23.48 -14.41 2.60
N ALA A 466 22.93 -14.67 1.41
CA ALA A 466 23.31 -14.04 0.15
C ALA A 466 23.31 -12.50 0.19
N LEU A 467 22.44 -11.88 0.99
CA LEU A 467 22.30 -10.44 1.15
C LEU A 467 23.18 -9.86 2.26
N LEU A 468 23.97 -10.68 2.97
CA LEU A 468 24.89 -10.17 3.97
C LEU A 468 25.94 -9.28 3.32
N PRO A 469 26.27 -8.15 3.94
CA PRO A 469 27.17 -7.19 3.34
C PRO A 469 28.62 -7.63 3.49
N VAL A 470 29.39 -7.52 2.41
CA VAL A 470 30.80 -7.92 2.27
C VAL A 470 31.56 -6.80 1.55
N GLY A 471 32.35 -6.07 2.30
CA GLY A 471 33.03 -4.85 1.86
C GLY A 471 31.99 -3.78 1.50
N HIS A 472 31.86 -3.50 0.20
CA HIS A 472 30.96 -2.47 -0.32
C HIS A 472 29.72 -3.04 -1.04
N ALA A 473 29.59 -4.36 -1.15
CA ALA A 473 28.51 -5.05 -1.86
C ALA A 473 27.96 -6.20 -1.01
N THR A 474 26.93 -6.90 -1.47
CA THR A 474 26.44 -8.14 -0.82
C THR A 474 27.26 -9.37 -1.23
N LEU A 475 27.20 -10.42 -0.42
CA LEU A 475 27.91 -11.68 -0.68
C LEU A 475 27.61 -12.26 -2.08
N ILE A 476 26.34 -12.26 -2.49
CA ILE A 476 25.94 -12.75 -3.81
C ILE A 476 26.44 -11.86 -4.96
N GLU A 477 26.46 -10.54 -4.77
CA GLU A 477 27.02 -9.61 -5.76
C GLU A 477 28.52 -9.90 -5.96
N ARG A 478 29.25 -10.17 -4.88
CA ARG A 478 30.67 -10.55 -4.94
C ARG A 478 30.90 -11.88 -5.65
N GLN A 479 30.04 -12.87 -5.41
CA GLN A 479 30.13 -14.17 -6.10
C GLN A 479 29.82 -14.02 -7.59
N ILE A 480 28.82 -13.22 -7.96
CA ILE A 480 28.50 -12.94 -9.37
C ILE A 480 29.65 -12.18 -10.07
N GLU A 481 30.30 -11.24 -9.39
CA GLU A 481 31.50 -10.57 -9.92
C GLU A 481 32.62 -11.57 -10.24
N LEU A 482 32.86 -12.54 -9.35
CA LEU A 482 33.85 -13.59 -9.58
C LEU A 482 33.45 -14.49 -10.75
N LEU A 483 32.18 -14.89 -10.84
CA LEU A 483 31.67 -15.69 -11.95
C LEU A 483 31.75 -14.98 -13.30
N ALA A 484 31.41 -13.69 -13.33
CA ALA A 484 31.50 -12.87 -14.52
C ALA A 484 32.96 -12.73 -15.00
N ARG A 485 33.91 -12.54 -14.05
CA ARG A 485 35.35 -12.53 -14.36
C ARG A 485 35.84 -13.87 -14.91
N ALA A 486 35.27 -14.98 -14.42
CA ALA A 486 35.52 -16.32 -14.92
C ALA A 486 34.73 -16.65 -16.22
N ASN A 487 34.14 -15.65 -16.87
CA ASN A 487 33.41 -15.75 -18.14
C ASN A 487 32.13 -16.63 -18.09
N VAL A 488 31.49 -16.76 -16.93
CA VAL A 488 30.18 -17.42 -16.80
C VAL A 488 29.06 -16.43 -17.16
N LYS A 489 28.35 -16.69 -18.27
CA LYS A 489 27.31 -15.77 -18.78
C LYS A 489 25.90 -16.04 -18.29
N TYR A 490 25.59 -17.26 -17.85
CA TYR A 490 24.24 -17.66 -17.45
C TYR A 490 24.24 -18.09 -16.00
N ILE A 491 23.43 -17.43 -15.17
CA ILE A 491 23.38 -17.66 -13.73
C ILE A 491 21.93 -17.87 -13.30
N ASP A 492 21.61 -19.03 -12.74
CA ASP A 492 20.34 -19.30 -12.08
C ASP A 492 20.50 -19.09 -10.58
N VAL A 493 19.70 -18.20 -10.00
CA VAL A 493 19.67 -17.95 -8.55
C VAL A 493 18.44 -18.62 -7.96
N VAL A 494 18.66 -19.58 -7.08
CA VAL A 494 17.62 -20.30 -6.33
C VAL A 494 17.40 -19.59 -5.00
N ALA A 495 16.22 -19.01 -4.81
CA ALA A 495 15.86 -18.24 -3.62
C ALA A 495 14.63 -18.84 -2.94
N CYS A 496 14.56 -18.72 -1.61
CA CYS A 496 13.39 -19.10 -0.82
C CYS A 496 12.85 -17.87 -0.11
N ASP A 497 13.64 -17.32 0.82
CA ASP A 497 13.28 -16.14 1.60
C ASP A 497 13.61 -14.83 0.87
N SER A 498 12.72 -13.83 0.96
CA SER A 498 12.91 -12.47 0.41
C SER A 498 13.41 -12.40 -1.05
N PRO A 499 12.82 -13.14 -2.02
CA PRO A 499 13.28 -13.14 -3.41
C PRO A 499 13.15 -11.76 -4.09
N GLU A 500 12.24 -10.91 -3.63
CA GLU A 500 12.12 -9.53 -4.12
C GLU A 500 13.34 -8.67 -3.80
N ALA A 501 13.95 -8.84 -2.62
CA ALA A 501 15.15 -8.11 -2.23
C ALA A 501 16.36 -8.53 -3.07
N LEU A 502 16.50 -9.83 -3.33
CA LEU A 502 17.49 -10.36 -4.26
C LEU A 502 17.26 -9.83 -5.68
N ARG A 503 16.00 -9.81 -6.15
CA ARG A 503 15.67 -9.32 -7.50
C ARG A 503 15.94 -7.81 -7.65
N ALA A 504 15.66 -7.02 -6.62
CA ALA A 504 15.94 -5.58 -6.61
C ALA A 504 17.45 -5.28 -6.66
N ARG A 505 18.28 -6.11 -6.01
CA ARG A 505 19.75 -5.95 -6.00
C ARG A 505 20.41 -6.47 -7.28
N LEU A 506 20.00 -7.63 -7.77
CA LEU A 506 20.66 -8.31 -8.89
C LEU A 506 20.14 -7.86 -10.26
N GLY A 507 18.85 -7.47 -10.34
CA GLY A 507 18.18 -7.21 -11.61
C GLY A 507 18.25 -8.42 -12.55
N GLU A 508 18.44 -8.16 -13.83
CA GLU A 508 18.62 -9.19 -14.87
C GLU A 508 20.11 -9.56 -15.10
N GLY A 509 21.03 -8.98 -14.33
CA GLY A 509 22.48 -9.25 -14.44
C GLY A 509 23.25 -8.35 -15.41
N ALA A 510 22.58 -7.41 -16.08
CA ALA A 510 23.19 -6.50 -17.06
C ALA A 510 24.43 -5.74 -16.53
N ARG A 511 24.45 -5.40 -15.22
CA ARG A 511 25.58 -4.73 -14.55
C ARG A 511 26.91 -5.47 -14.68
N TRP A 512 26.87 -6.80 -14.75
CA TRP A 512 28.06 -7.65 -14.84
C TRP A 512 28.21 -8.30 -16.23
N GLY A 513 27.34 -7.97 -17.19
CA GLY A 513 27.33 -8.61 -18.50
C GLY A 513 26.88 -10.08 -18.48
N VAL A 514 26.10 -10.48 -17.47
CA VAL A 514 25.57 -11.84 -17.29
C VAL A 514 24.04 -11.84 -17.36
N GLN A 515 23.44 -13.00 -17.66
CA GLN A 515 21.99 -13.21 -17.62
C GLN A 515 21.62 -13.94 -16.33
N ILE A 516 20.84 -13.28 -15.48
CA ILE A 516 20.38 -13.85 -14.21
C ILE A 516 18.92 -14.29 -14.33
N ARG A 517 18.65 -15.56 -14.06
CA ARG A 517 17.29 -16.12 -13.92
C ARG A 517 17.07 -16.52 -12.47
N MET A 518 15.92 -16.16 -11.92
CA MET A 518 15.60 -16.45 -10.51
C MET A 518 14.55 -17.55 -10.39
N HIS A 519 14.85 -18.58 -9.62
CA HIS A 519 13.95 -19.68 -9.28
C HIS A 519 13.54 -19.56 -7.82
N VAL A 520 12.24 -19.56 -7.54
CA VAL A 520 11.73 -19.46 -6.18
C VAL A 520 11.29 -20.85 -5.71
N VAL A 521 11.90 -21.32 -4.63
CA VAL A 521 11.60 -22.63 -4.01
C VAL A 521 10.89 -22.41 -2.68
N LYS A 522 10.06 -23.38 -2.28
CA LYS A 522 9.18 -23.30 -1.11
C LYS A 522 9.82 -23.89 0.15
N ASP A 523 10.57 -24.97 -0.02
CA ASP A 523 11.32 -25.60 1.05
C ASP A 523 12.81 -25.25 0.89
N PRO A 524 13.41 -24.49 1.82
CA PRO A 524 14.84 -24.20 1.78
C PRO A 524 15.72 -25.43 2.04
N GLN A 525 15.18 -26.53 2.58
CA GLN A 525 15.91 -27.79 2.84
C GLN A 525 16.01 -28.69 1.60
N GLN A 526 15.10 -28.54 0.63
CA GLN A 526 15.06 -29.33 -0.60
C GLN A 526 15.08 -28.45 -1.87
N PRO A 527 16.09 -27.58 -2.07
CA PRO A 527 16.11 -26.65 -3.19
C PRO A 527 16.59 -27.26 -4.52
N TYR A 528 17.07 -28.51 -4.50
CA TYR A 528 17.89 -29.08 -5.57
C TYR A 528 17.12 -29.60 -6.78
N GLY A 529 15.79 -29.64 -6.73
CA GLY A 529 14.96 -30.00 -7.89
C GLY A 529 15.17 -29.10 -9.12
N VAL A 530 15.72 -27.89 -8.96
CA VAL A 530 16.10 -27.02 -10.09
C VAL A 530 17.20 -27.64 -10.96
N LEU A 531 18.06 -28.50 -10.38
CA LEU A 531 19.17 -29.13 -11.11
C LEU A 531 18.73 -30.19 -12.11
N SER A 532 17.47 -30.66 -12.07
CA SER A 532 16.92 -31.62 -13.03
C SER A 532 16.29 -30.98 -14.27
N GLN A 533 16.34 -29.65 -14.41
CA GLN A 533 15.74 -28.94 -15.55
C GLN A 533 16.46 -29.22 -16.88
N ALA A 534 15.69 -29.43 -17.95
CA ALA A 534 16.20 -29.72 -19.30
C ALA A 534 17.21 -28.65 -19.81
N ALA A 535 17.00 -27.38 -19.48
CA ALA A 535 17.87 -26.28 -19.90
C ALA A 535 19.28 -26.30 -19.27
N LEU A 536 19.52 -27.13 -18.26
CA LEU A 536 20.86 -27.40 -17.71
C LEU A 536 21.52 -28.60 -18.41
N GLN A 537 20.74 -29.50 -18.99
CA GLN A 537 21.23 -30.70 -19.70
C GLN A 537 21.85 -30.35 -21.06
N GLU A 538 21.38 -29.26 -21.67
CA GLU A 538 21.91 -28.71 -22.93
C GLU A 538 23.21 -27.90 -22.73
N THR A 539 23.65 -27.70 -21.47
CA THR A 539 24.87 -26.95 -21.16
C THR A 539 26.09 -27.87 -21.18
N HIS A 540 27.23 -27.34 -21.63
CA HIS A 540 28.48 -28.09 -21.61
C HIS A 540 28.94 -28.33 -20.16
N ARG A 541 28.77 -27.33 -19.28
CA ARG A 541 29.21 -27.39 -17.88
C ARG A 541 28.26 -26.67 -16.95
N VAL A 542 27.95 -27.31 -15.82
CA VAL A 542 27.15 -26.75 -14.74
C VAL A 542 28.03 -26.52 -13.51
N LEU A 543 28.02 -25.30 -13.00
CA LEU A 543 28.65 -24.93 -11.74
C LEU A 543 27.57 -24.81 -10.66
N ILE A 544 27.75 -25.45 -9.51
CA ILE A 544 26.88 -25.35 -8.35
C ILE A 544 27.61 -24.56 -7.27
N GLY A 545 26.96 -23.54 -6.71
CA GLY A 545 27.48 -22.77 -5.59
C GLY A 545 26.42 -22.50 -4.53
N HIS A 546 26.79 -22.61 -3.26
CA HIS A 546 25.95 -22.18 -2.14
C HIS A 546 26.39 -20.81 -1.62
N CYS A 547 25.44 -19.87 -1.52
CA CYS A 547 25.69 -18.50 -1.07
C CYS A 547 25.89 -18.36 0.45
N ASP A 548 26.15 -19.47 1.17
CA ASP A 548 26.63 -19.48 2.56
C ASP A 548 28.10 -19.87 2.70
N SER A 549 28.77 -20.11 1.56
CA SER A 549 30.19 -20.48 1.48
C SER A 549 30.94 -19.54 0.54
N TRP A 550 32.14 -19.12 0.94
CA TRP A 550 32.99 -18.28 0.10
C TRP A 550 33.82 -19.11 -0.87
N ILE A 551 34.03 -18.60 -2.09
CA ILE A 551 34.95 -19.16 -3.08
C ILE A 551 35.87 -18.04 -3.59
N ASP A 552 37.17 -18.31 -3.65
CA ASP A 552 38.15 -17.40 -4.24
C ASP A 552 38.33 -17.67 -5.75
N ALA A 553 38.91 -16.70 -6.46
CA ALA A 553 39.09 -16.78 -7.91
C ALA A 553 39.90 -18.00 -8.36
N HIS A 554 40.97 -18.36 -7.63
CA HIS A 554 41.84 -19.47 -8.00
C HIS A 554 41.12 -20.83 -7.83
N SER A 555 40.36 -20.99 -6.74
CA SER A 555 39.54 -22.20 -6.56
C SER A 555 38.42 -22.31 -7.61
N LEU A 556 37.82 -21.18 -8.00
CA LEU A 556 36.78 -21.12 -9.03
C LEU A 556 37.32 -21.52 -10.42
N GLU A 557 38.47 -20.96 -10.81
CA GLU A 557 39.14 -21.31 -12.08
C GLU A 557 39.45 -22.81 -12.15
N ARG A 558 40.00 -23.39 -11.08
CA ARG A 558 40.30 -24.83 -11.03
C ARG A 558 39.05 -25.72 -11.11
N LEU A 559 37.91 -25.27 -10.58
CA LEU A 559 36.62 -25.97 -10.76
C LEU A 559 36.15 -25.90 -12.21
N LEU A 560 36.39 -24.78 -12.88
CA LEU A 560 36.02 -24.55 -14.27
C LEU A 560 36.98 -25.20 -15.27
N GLU A 561 38.21 -25.56 -14.89
CA GLU A 561 39.18 -26.29 -15.73
C GLU A 561 38.97 -27.81 -15.71
N SER A 562 38.25 -28.37 -14.73
CA SER A 562 38.12 -29.83 -14.58
C SER A 562 37.13 -30.45 -15.56
N ASP A 563 37.58 -31.39 -16.40
CA ASP A 563 36.72 -32.11 -17.37
C ASP A 563 35.81 -33.18 -16.76
N ARG A 564 36.01 -33.49 -15.48
CA ARG A 564 35.17 -34.41 -14.70
C ARG A 564 34.57 -33.69 -13.51
N VAL A 565 33.58 -34.34 -12.87
CA VAL A 565 32.95 -33.83 -11.64
C VAL A 565 34.04 -33.54 -10.60
N ALA A 566 34.09 -32.28 -10.19
CA ALA A 566 35.02 -31.77 -9.19
C ALA A 566 34.24 -31.10 -8.07
N VAL A 567 34.63 -31.40 -6.83
CA VAL A 567 34.03 -30.81 -5.62
C VAL A 567 35.11 -30.10 -4.81
N LEU A 568 34.68 -29.04 -4.17
CA LEU A 568 35.50 -28.26 -3.26
C LEU A 568 35.36 -28.83 -1.83
N VAL A 569 36.47 -29.10 -1.14
CA VAL A 569 36.49 -29.67 0.23
C VAL A 569 37.29 -28.81 1.22
N ASN A 570 36.86 -28.81 2.49
CA ASN A 570 37.42 -27.95 3.54
C ASN A 570 38.81 -28.35 4.05
N GLN A 571 39.15 -29.65 4.07
CA GLN A 571 40.42 -30.18 4.60
C GLN A 571 40.93 -31.36 3.75
N ALA A 572 42.25 -31.61 3.79
CA ALA A 572 42.91 -32.62 2.94
C ALA A 572 42.41 -34.07 3.17
N HIS A 573 41.92 -34.38 4.38
CA HIS A 573 41.34 -35.68 4.74
C HIS A 573 39.81 -35.66 4.86
N SER A 574 39.18 -34.50 4.63
CA SER A 574 37.71 -34.39 4.65
C SER A 574 37.15 -34.90 3.33
N THR A 575 36.18 -35.80 3.41
CA THR A 575 35.35 -36.16 2.25
C THR A 575 34.23 -35.17 2.00
N ARG A 576 33.88 -34.35 3.00
CA ARG A 576 32.69 -33.50 2.98
C ARG A 576 32.77 -32.33 2.01
N TRP A 577 31.78 -32.24 1.13
CA TRP A 577 31.52 -31.13 0.23
C TRP A 577 31.33 -29.79 0.97
N SER A 578 32.01 -28.75 0.51
CA SER A 578 31.97 -27.41 1.13
C SER A 578 30.86 -26.49 0.62
N GLY A 579 30.15 -26.87 -0.46
CA GLY A 579 29.07 -26.07 -1.06
C GLY A 579 29.32 -25.63 -2.50
N TRP A 580 30.51 -25.87 -3.05
CA TRP A 580 30.84 -25.60 -4.47
C TRP A 580 31.26 -26.86 -5.23
N ALA A 581 30.72 -27.04 -6.43
CA ALA A 581 31.02 -28.18 -7.29
C ALA A 581 30.85 -27.80 -8.78
N SER A 582 31.52 -28.53 -9.67
CA SER A 582 31.46 -28.33 -11.12
C SER A 582 31.40 -29.69 -11.81
N GLY A 583 30.63 -29.81 -12.90
CA GLY A 583 30.57 -31.04 -13.69
C GLY A 583 29.96 -30.85 -15.08
N PRO A 584 30.11 -31.83 -15.98
CA PRO A 584 29.51 -31.80 -17.32
C PRO A 584 27.98 -31.87 -17.25
N GLY A 585 27.27 -31.03 -18.02
CA GLY A 585 25.79 -30.97 -17.99
C GLY A 585 25.08 -32.26 -18.45
N ALA A 586 25.73 -33.05 -19.31
CA ALA A 586 25.24 -34.36 -19.76
C ALA A 586 25.33 -35.45 -18.66
N THR A 587 26.24 -35.29 -17.69
CA THR A 587 26.20 -36.09 -16.47
C THR A 587 24.96 -35.61 -15.74
N ARG A 588 23.88 -36.39 -15.77
CA ARG A 588 22.70 -36.11 -14.95
C ARG A 588 23.22 -35.90 -13.53
N LEU A 589 23.30 -34.65 -13.09
CA LEU A 589 23.41 -34.32 -11.67
C LEU A 589 22.26 -34.95 -10.90
N GLY A 590 21.27 -35.57 -11.58
CA GLY A 590 20.55 -36.75 -11.08
C GLY A 590 19.75 -36.49 -9.83
N CYS A 591 19.56 -35.21 -9.49
CA CYS A 591 18.95 -34.78 -8.27
C CYS A 591 17.46 -35.08 -8.35
N GLU A 592 16.99 -35.85 -7.39
CA GLU A 592 15.56 -35.98 -7.19
C GLU A 592 15.07 -34.72 -6.46
N SER A 593 13.83 -34.33 -6.72
CA SER A 593 13.25 -33.10 -6.18
C SER A 593 13.23 -33.03 -4.65
N HIS A 594 13.36 -34.17 -3.96
CA HIS A 594 13.31 -34.30 -2.51
C HIS A 594 14.69 -34.36 -1.84
N TRP A 595 15.78 -34.29 -2.60
CA TRP A 595 17.12 -34.39 -2.02
C TRP A 595 17.40 -33.26 -1.04
N THR A 596 18.06 -33.60 0.07
CA THR A 596 18.63 -32.61 1.00
C THR A 596 20.05 -32.23 0.58
N ARG A 597 20.66 -31.29 1.32
CA ARG A 597 22.07 -30.90 1.11
C ARG A 597 23.00 -32.08 1.30
N GLU A 598 22.69 -32.95 2.27
CA GLU A 598 23.45 -34.17 2.56
C GLU A 598 23.32 -35.21 1.44
N ASP A 599 22.14 -35.34 0.83
CA ASP A 599 21.92 -36.25 -0.31
C ASP A 599 22.74 -35.81 -1.52
N LEU A 600 22.67 -34.52 -1.85
CA LEU A 600 23.46 -33.94 -2.92
C LEU A 600 24.97 -34.06 -2.63
N ALA A 601 25.40 -33.77 -1.40
CA ALA A 601 26.80 -33.93 -0.98
C ALA A 601 27.29 -35.37 -1.23
N ARG A 602 26.55 -36.36 -0.74
CA ARG A 602 26.90 -37.79 -0.92
C ARG A 602 26.92 -38.19 -2.39
N HIS A 603 25.99 -37.68 -3.19
CA HIS A 603 25.95 -37.95 -4.62
C HIS A 603 27.18 -37.38 -5.35
N LEU A 604 27.47 -36.10 -5.13
CA LEU A 604 28.63 -35.43 -5.71
C LEU A 604 29.93 -36.11 -5.27
N GLU A 605 30.06 -36.45 -3.98
CA GLU A 605 31.25 -37.11 -3.42
C GLU A 605 31.52 -38.49 -4.04
N ARG A 606 30.48 -39.24 -4.40
CA ARG A 606 30.58 -40.54 -5.10
C ARG A 606 31.01 -40.40 -6.55
N GLN A 607 30.52 -39.38 -7.25
CA GLN A 607 30.83 -39.14 -8.66
C GLN A 607 32.13 -38.35 -8.88
N THR A 608 32.66 -37.74 -7.81
CA THR A 608 33.84 -36.90 -7.87
C THR A 608 35.05 -37.70 -8.35
N ALA A 609 35.64 -37.27 -9.47
CA ALA A 609 36.94 -37.75 -9.92
C ALA A 609 38.10 -36.90 -9.39
N ARG A 610 37.84 -35.65 -8.99
CA ARG A 610 38.87 -34.70 -8.53
C ARG A 610 38.39 -33.88 -7.34
N ARG A 611 39.06 -33.99 -6.19
CA ARG A 611 38.78 -33.18 -4.99
C ARG A 611 39.72 -31.97 -4.96
N LEU A 612 39.15 -30.77 -4.99
CA LEU A 612 39.90 -29.52 -4.95
C LEU A 612 39.88 -28.97 -3.53
N ARG A 613 41.07 -28.60 -3.03
CA ARG A 613 41.26 -28.16 -1.65
C ARG A 613 40.95 -26.68 -1.52
N LEU A 614 40.09 -26.33 -0.57
CA LEU A 614 40.02 -24.96 -0.08
C LEU A 614 41.30 -24.60 0.66
N ASN A 615 41.69 -23.33 0.55
CA ASN A 615 42.61 -22.76 1.51
C ASN A 615 41.94 -22.81 2.90
N PRO A 616 42.56 -23.40 3.94
CA PRO A 616 41.97 -23.51 5.28
C PRO A 616 41.50 -22.17 5.88
N GLN A 617 42.13 -21.06 5.48
CA GLN A 617 41.75 -19.71 5.89
C GLN A 617 40.42 -19.23 5.28
N LEU A 618 39.90 -19.92 4.25
CA LEU A 618 38.68 -19.58 3.51
C LEU A 618 37.46 -20.41 3.93
N VAL A 619 37.62 -21.32 4.90
CA VAL A 619 36.52 -22.19 5.36
C VAL A 619 35.64 -21.43 6.35
N ILE A 620 34.52 -20.89 5.87
CA ILE A 620 33.49 -20.27 6.72
C ILE A 620 32.41 -21.33 6.98
N SER A 621 32.38 -21.88 8.20
CA SER A 621 31.49 -22.98 8.57
C SER A 621 30.05 -22.53 8.83
N ARG A 622 29.85 -21.29 9.31
CA ARG A 622 28.56 -20.58 9.44
C ARG A 622 28.78 -19.07 9.32
N LEU A 623 27.91 -18.38 8.59
CA LEU A 623 27.90 -16.92 8.48
C LEU A 623 27.18 -16.27 9.68
N ASP A 624 27.77 -16.44 10.87
CA ASP A 624 27.43 -15.70 12.09
C ASP A 624 28.23 -14.38 12.19
N GLY A 625 28.15 -13.67 13.31
CA GLY A 625 28.89 -12.41 13.48
C GLY A 625 30.41 -12.53 13.32
N LEU A 626 31.00 -13.65 13.77
CA LEU A 626 32.43 -13.90 13.63
C LEU A 626 32.77 -14.29 12.18
N GLY A 627 31.97 -15.17 11.58
CA GLY A 627 32.10 -15.56 10.18
C GLY A 627 31.99 -14.37 9.24
N LEU A 628 31.08 -13.42 9.51
CA LEU A 628 30.93 -12.20 8.72
C LEU A 628 32.16 -11.30 8.84
N LEU A 629 32.72 -11.10 10.04
CA LEU A 629 33.94 -10.31 10.25
C LEU A 629 35.16 -10.96 9.59
N GLN A 630 35.29 -12.28 9.68
CA GLN A 630 36.32 -13.05 8.97
C GLN A 630 36.16 -12.89 7.46
N LEU A 631 34.94 -12.98 6.94
CA LEU A 631 34.65 -12.78 5.52
C LEU A 631 35.06 -11.38 5.06
N GLN A 632 34.84 -10.33 5.85
CA GLN A 632 35.36 -8.99 5.53
C GLN A 632 36.89 -8.99 5.38
N SER A 633 37.59 -9.64 6.30
CA SER A 633 39.05 -9.73 6.28
C SER A 633 39.55 -10.52 5.06
N LEU A 634 38.84 -11.58 4.66
CA LEU A 634 39.18 -12.39 3.48
C LEU A 634 38.89 -11.67 2.17
N ALA A 635 37.74 -11.02 2.07
CA ALA A 635 37.36 -10.24 0.89
C ALA A 635 38.34 -9.10 0.60
N SER A 636 39.00 -8.58 1.64
CA SER A 636 40.03 -7.55 1.54
C SER A 636 41.45 -8.09 1.34
N GLN A 637 41.73 -9.39 1.48
CA GLN A 637 43.07 -10.00 1.31
C GLN A 637 44.23 -9.23 1.98
N GLY A 638 43.98 -8.56 3.11
CA GLY A 638 44.96 -7.68 3.77
C GLY A 638 45.27 -6.35 3.05
N ARG A 639 44.66 -6.12 1.88
CA ARG A 639 44.66 -4.86 1.13
C ARG A 639 43.26 -4.24 1.20
N PRO A 640 43.00 -3.32 2.14
CA PRO A 640 41.64 -2.84 2.39
C PRO A 640 40.97 -2.10 1.21
N HIS A 641 41.72 -1.63 0.21
CA HIS A 641 41.16 -1.07 -1.04
C HIS A 641 40.88 -2.15 -2.12
N LEU A 642 41.21 -3.41 -1.89
CA LEU A 642 41.06 -4.46 -2.89
C LEU A 642 39.58 -4.83 -3.03
N GLY A 643 39.07 -4.65 -4.24
CA GLY A 643 37.70 -5.02 -4.56
C GLY A 643 36.64 -3.99 -4.21
N VAL A 644 36.99 -2.74 -3.86
CA VAL A 644 36.04 -1.60 -3.92
C VAL A 644 35.95 -1.06 -5.37
N PRO A 645 34.85 -0.39 -5.75
CA PRO A 645 34.70 0.20 -7.09
C PRO A 645 35.75 1.28 -7.34
N ALA A 646 36.13 1.49 -8.60
CA ALA A 646 37.09 2.53 -8.99
C ALA A 646 36.66 3.96 -8.61
N SER A 647 35.38 4.17 -8.30
CA SER A 647 34.86 5.44 -7.80
C SER A 647 35.26 5.73 -6.34
N TRP A 648 35.71 4.74 -5.58
CA TRP A 648 36.14 4.92 -4.20
C TRP A 648 37.58 5.44 -4.12
N ARG A 649 37.86 6.26 -3.11
CA ARG A 649 39.20 6.77 -2.85
C ARG A 649 39.96 5.76 -2.00
N ALA A 650 41.08 5.25 -2.51
CA ALA A 650 42.01 4.46 -1.73
C ALA A 650 42.73 5.36 -0.72
N MET A 651 42.83 4.91 0.53
CA MET A 651 43.45 5.61 1.64
C MET A 651 44.57 4.72 2.24
N PRO A 652 45.58 5.28 2.93
CA PRO A 652 46.64 4.48 3.55
C PRO A 652 46.14 3.44 4.56
N TRP A 653 45.04 3.75 5.25
CA TRP A 653 44.37 2.89 6.23
C TRP A 653 43.23 2.05 5.62
N GLY A 654 42.88 2.26 4.33
CA GLY A 654 41.76 1.55 3.72
C GLY A 654 41.17 2.16 2.47
N ALA A 655 39.85 2.34 2.45
CA ALA A 655 39.17 3.03 1.37
C ALA A 655 37.93 3.74 1.89
N MET A 656 37.61 4.86 1.24
CA MET A 656 36.42 5.64 1.57
C MET A 656 35.67 6.06 0.32
N HIS A 657 34.34 6.05 0.41
CA HIS A 657 33.50 6.60 -0.64
C HIS A 657 33.73 8.12 -0.77
N PRO A 658 33.65 8.73 -1.98
CA PRO A 658 33.87 10.16 -2.16
C PRO A 658 32.95 11.05 -1.33
N SER A 659 31.72 10.59 -1.05
CA SER A 659 30.74 11.32 -0.25
C SER A 659 30.95 11.19 1.27
N ALA A 660 31.85 10.33 1.73
CA ALA A 660 32.15 10.16 3.14
C ALA A 660 33.01 11.31 3.66
N HIS A 661 32.75 11.73 4.89
CA HIS A 661 33.47 12.81 5.58
C HIS A 661 34.10 12.25 6.85
N VAL A 662 35.42 12.40 6.96
CA VAL A 662 36.19 12.04 8.14
C VAL A 662 36.88 13.31 8.63
N HIS A 663 36.65 13.68 9.87
CA HIS A 663 37.28 14.84 10.48
C HIS A 663 38.80 14.64 10.66
N ASP A 664 39.60 15.69 10.46
CA ASP A 664 41.08 15.59 10.46
C ASP A 664 41.68 15.13 11.79
N SER A 665 40.99 15.41 12.90
CA SER A 665 41.41 14.94 14.24
C SER A 665 40.98 13.51 14.57
N ALA A 666 40.23 12.85 13.70
CA ALA A 666 39.85 11.45 13.90
C ALA A 666 41.07 10.54 13.69
N ARG A 667 41.23 9.53 14.55
CA ARG A 667 42.34 8.58 14.47
C ARG A 667 41.85 7.32 13.78
N ILE A 668 42.49 6.94 12.67
CA ILE A 668 42.10 5.74 11.91
C ILE A 668 43.27 4.77 11.83
N GLU A 669 43.04 3.56 12.32
CA GLU A 669 43.95 2.42 12.28
C GLU A 669 43.41 1.37 11.32
N GLY A 670 44.05 1.24 10.15
CA GLY A 670 43.62 0.31 9.11
C GLY A 670 43.70 -1.17 9.53
N PRO A 671 42.95 -2.08 8.87
CA PRO A 671 42.07 -1.83 7.72
C PRO A 671 40.70 -1.26 8.14
N VAL A 672 40.29 -0.14 7.52
CA VAL A 672 38.96 0.47 7.71
C VAL A 672 38.29 0.77 6.38
N LEU A 673 37.01 0.45 6.25
CA LEU A 673 36.18 0.85 5.10
C LEU A 673 35.11 1.84 5.54
N VAL A 674 35.00 2.94 4.80
CA VAL A 674 34.01 3.99 5.06
C VAL A 674 33.06 4.13 3.87
N GLY A 675 31.82 3.71 4.06
CA GLY A 675 30.76 3.70 3.06
C GLY A 675 30.24 5.08 2.66
N PRO A 676 29.33 5.14 1.67
CA PRO A 676 28.70 6.39 1.23
C PRO A 676 27.93 7.05 2.39
N GLY A 677 27.83 8.37 2.32
CA GLY A 677 27.13 9.20 3.32
C GLY A 677 27.68 9.18 4.75
N CYS A 678 28.76 8.45 5.04
CA CYS A 678 29.31 8.39 6.40
C CYS A 678 29.90 9.71 6.89
N LEU A 679 29.76 9.97 8.19
CA LEU A 679 30.37 11.09 8.92
C LEU A 679 31.13 10.56 10.15
N VAL A 680 32.40 10.92 10.28
CA VAL A 680 33.23 10.61 11.46
C VAL A 680 33.66 11.93 12.08
N GLU A 681 33.16 12.21 13.29
CA GLU A 681 33.37 13.48 14.00
C GLU A 681 34.75 13.55 14.69
N ALA A 682 35.06 14.73 15.23
CA ALA A 682 36.34 15.03 15.85
C ALA A 682 36.70 14.07 17.00
N GLY A 683 37.97 13.66 17.06
CA GLY A 683 38.47 12.81 18.14
C GLY A 683 37.92 11.38 18.17
N ALA A 684 37.09 10.96 17.21
CA ALA A 684 36.67 9.58 17.07
C ALA A 684 37.86 8.67 16.70
N VAL A 685 37.85 7.44 17.19
CA VAL A 685 38.89 6.43 16.95
C VAL A 685 38.29 5.25 16.21
N LEU A 686 38.76 4.99 14.99
CA LEU A 686 38.34 3.84 14.18
C LEU A 686 39.49 2.86 14.00
N GLY A 687 39.29 1.59 14.33
CA GLY A 687 40.17 0.51 13.87
C GLY A 687 40.63 -0.49 14.93
N PRO A 688 41.39 -1.53 14.55
CA PRO A 688 41.48 -2.09 13.21
C PRO A 688 40.23 -2.93 12.86
N ARG A 689 40.04 -3.23 11.56
CA ARG A 689 38.94 -4.08 11.04
C ARG A 689 37.55 -3.51 11.31
N THR A 690 37.41 -2.21 11.12
CA THR A 690 36.13 -1.50 11.26
C THR A 690 35.53 -1.22 9.90
N TYR A 691 34.25 -1.54 9.73
CA TYR A 691 33.54 -1.36 8.47
C TYR A 691 32.29 -0.53 8.74
N LEU A 692 32.27 0.69 8.21
CA LEU A 692 31.12 1.58 8.24
C LEU A 692 30.40 1.44 6.90
N PHE A 693 29.13 1.05 6.93
CA PHE A 693 28.31 0.90 5.73
C PHE A 693 27.70 2.24 5.30
N GLU A 694 26.52 2.25 4.70
CA GLU A 694 25.92 3.47 4.14
C GLU A 694 25.32 4.34 5.26
N ASP A 695 25.52 5.66 5.21
CA ASP A 695 24.90 6.64 6.11
C ASP A 695 25.13 6.33 7.61
N VAL A 696 26.38 6.15 8.01
CA VAL A 696 26.78 5.94 9.41
C VAL A 696 27.39 7.23 9.97
N VAL A 697 26.96 7.64 11.17
CA VAL A 697 27.54 8.78 11.89
C VAL A 697 28.23 8.27 13.15
N VAL A 698 29.50 8.61 13.32
CA VAL A 698 30.27 8.31 14.53
C VAL A 698 30.59 9.62 15.25
N SER A 699 30.00 9.82 16.42
CA SER A 699 30.10 11.08 17.14
C SER A 699 31.41 11.27 17.89
N GLU A 700 31.66 12.51 18.32
CA GLU A 700 32.88 12.95 18.99
C GLU A 700 33.35 12.00 20.10
N GLY A 701 34.65 11.68 20.10
CA GLY A 701 35.30 10.88 21.16
C GLY A 701 34.84 9.42 21.25
N SER A 702 34.06 8.92 20.28
CA SER A 702 33.64 7.51 20.23
C SER A 702 34.74 6.62 19.68
N THR A 703 34.82 5.39 20.15
CA THR A 703 35.81 4.40 19.71
C THR A 703 35.11 3.21 19.07
N VAL A 704 35.51 2.82 17.87
CA VAL A 704 34.93 1.69 17.13
C VAL A 704 36.03 0.80 16.56
N ARG A 705 36.17 -0.39 17.14
CA ARG A 705 37.23 -1.36 16.82
C ARG A 705 36.65 -2.73 16.48
N GLN A 706 37.22 -3.42 15.49
CA GLN A 706 36.85 -4.80 15.13
C GLN A 706 35.34 -5.02 14.99
N SER A 707 34.65 -4.01 14.46
CA SER A 707 33.19 -3.90 14.49
C SER A 707 32.61 -3.59 13.11
N LEU A 708 31.38 -4.05 12.89
CA LEU A 708 30.60 -3.84 11.68
C LEU A 708 29.42 -2.92 11.99
N ILE A 709 29.44 -1.70 11.49
CA ILE A 709 28.37 -0.71 11.71
C ILE A 709 27.49 -0.65 10.47
N LEU A 710 26.36 -1.36 10.51
CA LEU A 710 25.42 -1.51 9.40
C LEU A 710 24.72 -0.18 9.08
N ALA A 711 24.17 -0.12 7.87
CA ALA A 711 23.69 1.13 7.27
C ALA A 711 22.64 1.87 8.12
N GLY A 712 22.72 3.21 8.09
CA GLY A 712 21.77 4.11 8.73
C GLY A 712 21.89 4.12 10.26
N THR A 713 23.10 4.07 10.82
CA THR A 713 23.35 3.96 12.27
C THR A 713 24.11 5.18 12.81
N TYR A 714 23.59 5.77 13.87
CA TYR A 714 24.26 6.78 14.69
C TYR A 714 24.92 6.11 15.89
N VAL A 715 26.21 6.37 16.06
CA VAL A 715 27.02 6.00 17.21
C VAL A 715 27.22 7.25 18.05
N GLY A 716 26.58 7.28 19.23
CA GLY A 716 26.56 8.42 20.13
C GLY A 716 27.91 8.70 20.80
N ARG A 717 28.03 9.93 21.32
CA ARG A 717 29.27 10.48 21.88
C ARG A 717 29.91 9.58 22.94
N SER A 718 31.24 9.46 22.90
CA SER A 718 32.04 8.71 23.88
C SER A 718 31.63 7.24 24.05
N LEU A 719 30.96 6.66 23.05
CA LEU A 719 30.64 5.23 23.05
C LEU A 719 31.87 4.42 22.62
N ASP A 720 32.18 3.37 23.37
CA ASP A 720 33.20 2.40 23.00
C ASP A 720 32.56 1.12 22.48
N LEU A 721 32.88 0.77 21.24
CA LEU A 721 32.37 -0.39 20.52
C LEU A 721 33.54 -1.26 20.05
N GLU A 722 33.68 -2.41 20.68
CA GLU A 722 34.64 -3.43 20.29
C GLU A 722 33.93 -4.74 19.96
N TRP A 723 34.46 -5.50 18.99
CA TRP A 723 33.94 -6.83 18.62
C TRP A 723 32.43 -6.87 18.38
N SER A 724 31.85 -5.87 17.74
CA SER A 724 30.40 -5.69 17.70
C SER A 724 29.84 -5.57 16.28
N VAL A 725 28.67 -6.15 16.04
CA VAL A 725 27.83 -5.86 14.87
C VAL A 725 26.68 -4.99 15.34
N VAL A 726 26.48 -3.82 14.70
CA VAL A 726 25.52 -2.80 15.16
C VAL A 726 24.62 -2.35 14.01
N ARG A 727 23.32 -2.19 14.30
CA ARG A 727 22.35 -1.59 13.37
C ARG A 727 21.31 -0.79 14.13
N GLY A 728 21.23 0.51 13.87
CA GLY A 728 20.30 1.40 14.57
C GLY A 728 20.51 1.31 16.08
N ASN A 729 19.51 0.83 16.81
CA ASN A 729 19.57 0.64 18.27
C ASN A 729 19.85 -0.83 18.70
N GLN A 730 20.20 -1.72 17.76
CA GLN A 730 20.48 -3.13 18.04
C GLN A 730 21.98 -3.41 17.94
N LEU A 731 22.51 -4.14 18.92
CA LEU A 731 23.93 -4.50 19.02
C LEU A 731 24.09 -6.00 19.31
N ARG A 732 25.09 -6.61 18.66
CA ARG A 732 25.53 -7.99 18.89
C ARG A 732 27.03 -8.01 19.14
N HIS A 733 27.44 -8.41 20.33
CA HIS A 733 28.85 -8.60 20.64
C HIS A 733 29.30 -10.00 20.19
N ILE A 734 30.34 -10.05 19.35
CA ILE A 734 30.88 -11.25 18.68
C ILE A 734 31.57 -12.17 19.68
N GLY A 735 32.46 -11.63 20.53
CA GLY A 735 33.21 -12.42 21.52
C GLY A 735 32.33 -13.05 22.60
N LEU A 736 31.48 -12.25 23.25
CA LEU A 736 30.58 -12.70 24.32
C LEU A 736 29.31 -13.40 23.81
N ARG A 737 29.01 -13.33 22.50
CA ARG A 737 27.75 -13.83 21.91
C ARG A 737 26.50 -13.33 22.64
N ILE A 738 26.51 -12.06 23.05
CA ILE A 738 25.38 -11.37 23.71
C ILE A 738 24.70 -10.42 22.71
N ARG A 739 23.36 -10.48 22.65
CA ARG A 739 22.52 -9.55 21.86
C ARG A 739 21.85 -8.57 22.81
N THR A 740 21.95 -7.28 22.50
CA THR A 740 21.36 -6.19 23.30
C THR A 740 20.58 -5.24 22.38
N VAL A 741 19.42 -4.78 22.85
CA VAL A 741 18.65 -3.72 22.19
C VAL A 741 18.66 -2.53 23.15
N LEU A 742 19.26 -1.42 22.72
CA LEU A 742 19.31 -0.21 23.54
C LEU A 742 18.02 0.60 23.34
N ALA A 743 17.55 1.22 24.42
CA ALA A 743 16.46 2.17 24.35
C ALA A 743 16.93 3.40 23.56
N THR A 744 16.17 3.82 22.55
CA THR A 744 16.47 5.01 21.73
C THR A 744 16.41 6.32 22.52
N GLN A 745 15.99 6.28 23.77
CA GLN A 745 15.85 7.44 24.66
C GLN A 745 17.21 8.01 25.12
N ASP A 746 18.25 7.17 25.18
CA ASP A 746 19.57 7.57 25.70
C ASP A 746 20.52 8.11 24.60
N ALA A 747 20.06 8.12 23.35
CA ALA A 747 20.83 8.56 22.18
C ALA A 747 22.20 7.88 21.95
N LEU A 748 22.51 6.77 22.65
CA LEU A 748 23.79 6.05 22.52
C LEU A 748 23.92 5.32 21.19
N LEU A 749 22.85 4.66 20.73
CA LEU A 749 22.76 4.00 19.42
C LEU A 749 21.38 4.24 18.84
N MET A 750 21.29 4.81 17.63
CA MET A 750 19.99 5.07 16.98
C MET A 750 20.04 4.93 15.47
N PRO A 751 18.90 4.65 14.81
CA PRO A 751 18.82 4.68 13.34
C PRO A 751 18.76 6.13 12.81
N LEU A 752 19.64 6.48 11.85
CA LEU A 752 19.73 7.81 11.21
C LEU A 752 18.66 8.02 10.15
N ALA A 753 18.34 6.98 9.38
CA ALA A 753 17.22 7.02 8.48
C ALA A 753 15.97 6.54 9.24
N PRO A 754 14.89 7.34 9.31
CA PRO A 754 13.62 6.82 9.77
C PRO A 754 13.17 5.74 8.76
N ALA A 755 12.51 4.68 9.22
CA ALA A 755 11.97 3.66 8.32
C ALA A 755 11.02 4.25 7.23
N GLN A 756 10.55 5.50 7.44
CA GLN A 756 9.87 6.35 6.46
C GLN A 756 10.20 7.83 6.74
N PRO A 757 10.52 8.67 5.74
CA PRO A 757 10.68 10.10 5.95
C PRO A 757 9.37 10.67 6.53
N PRO A 758 9.41 11.55 7.55
CA PRO A 758 8.21 12.21 8.04
C PRO A 758 7.69 13.11 6.92
N ALA A 759 6.61 12.66 6.27
CA ALA A 759 5.95 13.45 5.25
C ALA A 759 5.59 14.84 5.81
N GLY A 760 5.70 15.89 4.97
CA GLY A 760 5.00 17.15 5.22
C GLY A 760 3.52 16.89 5.54
N SER A 761 2.80 17.88 6.08
CA SER A 761 1.42 17.69 6.57
C SER A 761 0.62 16.76 5.66
N SER A 762 0.29 15.57 6.19
CA SER A 762 -0.46 14.56 5.44
C SER A 762 -1.76 15.19 4.92
N PRO A 763 -2.38 14.68 3.84
CA PRO A 763 -3.66 15.21 3.37
C PRO A 763 -4.70 15.27 4.50
N SER A 764 -4.71 14.29 5.40
CA SER A 764 -5.51 14.30 6.62
C SER A 764 -5.08 15.38 7.62
N GLY A 765 -3.77 15.61 7.79
CA GLY A 765 -3.24 16.72 8.58
C GLY A 765 -3.60 18.10 8.01
N ARG A 766 -3.66 18.28 6.69
CA ARG A 766 -4.10 19.52 6.04
C ARG A 766 -5.59 19.76 6.22
N VAL A 767 -6.39 18.70 6.10
CA VAL A 767 -7.84 18.75 6.39
C VAL A 767 -8.07 19.07 7.86
N LEU A 768 -7.36 18.43 8.78
CA LEU A 768 -7.44 18.73 10.21
C LEU A 768 -7.03 20.19 10.50
N ALA A 769 -5.98 20.69 9.86
CA ALA A 769 -5.58 22.10 9.97
C ALA A 769 -6.66 23.04 9.43
N GLY A 770 -7.32 22.70 8.32
CA GLY A 770 -8.45 23.44 7.77
C GLY A 770 -9.67 23.44 8.69
N VAL A 771 -10.00 22.30 9.30
CA VAL A 771 -11.09 22.19 10.29
C VAL A 771 -10.76 23.01 11.53
N MET A 772 -9.56 22.88 12.08
CA MET A 772 -9.13 23.66 13.26
C MET A 772 -9.11 25.16 12.95
N ALA A 773 -8.66 25.57 11.76
CA ALA A 773 -8.69 26.96 11.32
C ALA A 773 -10.13 27.49 11.17
N ALA A 774 -11.06 26.68 10.63
CA ALA A 774 -12.47 27.03 10.53
C ALA A 774 -13.15 27.16 11.91
N LEU A 775 -12.84 26.26 12.84
CA LEU A 775 -13.37 26.29 14.22
C LEU A 775 -12.86 27.48 15.03
N SER A 776 -11.61 27.91 14.80
CA SER A 776 -11.00 29.05 15.48
C SER A 776 -11.20 30.40 14.76
N ALA A 777 -11.77 30.39 13.55
CA ALA A 777 -12.08 31.61 12.78
C ALA A 777 -13.00 32.61 13.51
N PRO A 778 -14.04 32.20 14.27
CA PRO A 778 -14.91 33.13 14.99
C PRO A 778 -14.20 33.96 16.06
N VAL A 779 -13.05 33.46 16.58
CA VAL A 779 -12.23 34.17 17.58
C VAL A 779 -11.09 34.94 16.88
N ALA A 780 -10.48 34.34 15.87
CA ALA A 780 -9.32 34.92 15.18
C ALA A 780 -9.68 36.09 14.26
N LEU A 781 -10.83 36.05 13.56
CA LEU A 781 -11.25 37.11 12.63
C LEU A 781 -11.59 38.43 13.34
N PRO A 782 -12.34 38.46 14.45
CA PRO A 782 -12.55 39.70 15.22
C PRO A 782 -11.25 40.23 15.84
N ALA A 783 -10.36 39.36 16.31
CA ALA A 783 -9.04 39.77 16.81
C ALA A 783 -8.18 40.40 15.70
N LEU A 784 -8.24 39.87 14.47
CA LEU A 784 -7.57 40.43 13.29
C LEU A 784 -8.14 41.81 12.94
N LEU A 785 -9.46 41.93 12.90
CA LEU A 785 -10.17 43.18 12.59
C LEU A 785 -9.89 44.24 13.66
N GLY A 786 -9.96 43.88 14.94
CA GLY A 786 -9.64 44.77 16.06
C GLY A 786 -8.18 45.23 16.04
N HIS A 787 -7.24 44.34 15.70
CA HIS A 787 -5.84 44.75 15.56
C HIS A 787 -5.62 45.69 14.38
N ALA A 788 -6.29 45.47 13.24
CA ALA A 788 -6.21 46.32 12.06
C ALA A 788 -6.82 47.71 12.29
N LEU A 789 -7.84 47.81 13.14
CA LEU A 789 -8.51 49.07 13.49
C LEU A 789 -7.74 49.88 14.56
N VAL A 790 -7.09 49.21 15.51
CA VAL A 790 -6.42 49.87 16.66
C VAL A 790 -4.93 50.11 16.44
N ARG A 791 -4.22 49.28 15.65
CA ARG A 791 -2.77 49.38 15.44
C ARG A 791 -2.43 49.39 13.96
N ARG A 792 -1.65 50.38 13.52
CA ARG A 792 -1.17 50.52 12.12
C ARG A 792 -0.13 49.48 11.68
N GLN A 793 0.22 48.50 12.53
CA GLN A 793 1.23 47.49 12.21
C GLN A 793 0.67 46.08 12.39
N ALA A 794 1.06 45.17 11.50
CA ALA A 794 0.67 43.77 11.58
C ALA A 794 1.28 43.09 12.83
N PRO A 795 0.55 42.17 13.49
CA PRO A 795 1.03 41.46 14.68
C PRO A 795 2.09 40.39 14.40
N TRP A 796 2.40 40.13 13.12
CA TRP A 796 3.41 39.18 12.65
C TRP A 796 4.51 39.88 11.85
N THR A 797 5.69 39.27 11.78
CA THR A 797 6.77 39.62 10.85
C THR A 797 6.82 38.59 9.73
N ARG A 798 7.06 39.06 8.50
CA ARG A 798 7.40 38.19 7.38
C ARG A 798 8.89 37.87 7.49
N GLN A 799 9.21 36.60 7.64
CA GLN A 799 10.59 36.14 7.83
C GLN A 799 10.91 35.11 6.76
N THR A 800 12.02 35.32 6.05
CA THR A 800 12.54 34.36 5.07
C THR A 800 13.23 33.22 5.82
N VAL A 801 12.74 32.01 5.61
CA VAL A 801 13.23 30.79 6.23
C VAL A 801 13.85 29.90 5.17
N VAL A 802 15.04 29.39 5.45
CA VAL A 802 15.78 28.49 4.55
C VAL A 802 15.27 27.07 4.73
N LEU A 803 14.97 26.39 3.61
CA LEU A 803 14.51 24.99 3.56
C LEU A 803 15.63 24.07 3.08
N GLU A 804 16.35 24.49 2.03
CA GLU A 804 17.48 23.75 1.46
C GLU A 804 18.60 24.74 1.08
N PRO A 805 19.88 24.38 1.24
CA PRO A 805 20.99 25.22 0.83
C PRO A 805 21.05 25.40 -0.70
N ALA A 806 21.72 26.47 -1.14
CA ALA A 806 22.03 26.69 -2.54
C ALA A 806 23.07 25.65 -3.02
N ASN A 807 22.70 24.77 -3.96
CA ASN A 807 23.70 23.96 -4.65
C ASN A 807 24.58 24.87 -5.54
N VAL A 808 25.79 24.41 -5.89
CA VAL A 808 26.87 25.14 -6.61
C VAL A 808 26.44 25.83 -7.93
N ARG A 809 25.22 25.61 -8.42
CA ARG A 809 24.62 26.31 -9.58
C ARG A 809 23.18 26.81 -9.39
N GLY A 810 22.62 26.86 -8.17
CA GLY A 810 21.19 27.13 -7.95
C GLY A 810 20.85 28.01 -6.76
N LYS A 811 19.74 28.77 -6.85
CA LYS A 811 19.23 29.62 -5.76
C LYS A 811 18.74 28.77 -4.57
N PRO A 812 18.97 29.21 -3.31
CA PRO A 812 18.53 28.47 -2.13
C PRO A 812 17.01 28.36 -2.10
N ARG A 813 16.50 27.18 -1.71
CA ARG A 813 15.06 27.00 -1.52
C ARG A 813 14.69 27.66 -0.20
N SER A 814 13.94 28.75 -0.28
CA SER A 814 13.47 29.50 0.87
C SER A 814 11.97 29.72 0.79
N THR A 815 11.34 29.89 1.94
CA THR A 815 9.93 30.25 2.02
C THR A 815 9.75 31.40 2.99
N VAL A 816 8.76 32.24 2.73
CA VAL A 816 8.45 33.38 3.61
C VAL A 816 7.32 32.96 4.53
N LEU A 817 7.64 32.82 5.82
CA LEU A 817 6.66 32.48 6.85
C LEU A 817 6.24 33.73 7.63
N ARG A 818 5.00 33.71 8.13
CA ARG A 818 4.48 34.76 9.02
C ARG A 818 4.64 34.30 10.47
N LEU A 819 5.65 34.84 11.15
CA LEU A 819 5.99 34.46 12.52
C LEU A 819 5.58 35.56 13.52
N PRO A 820 5.26 35.21 14.78
CA PRO A 820 4.96 36.20 15.80
C PRO A 820 6.17 37.09 16.09
N ARG A 821 5.94 38.39 16.30
CA ARG A 821 6.98 39.29 16.80
C ARG A 821 7.44 38.85 18.20
N GLN A 822 8.73 39.03 18.50
CA GLN A 822 9.24 38.82 19.86
C GLN A 822 8.44 39.69 20.85
N ARG A 823 8.00 39.10 21.97
CA ARG A 823 7.13 39.72 23.00
C ARG A 823 5.69 40.08 22.55
N ALA A 824 5.06 39.23 21.72
CA ALA A 824 3.67 39.43 21.31
C ALA A 824 2.63 39.18 22.43
N SER A 825 1.57 39.99 22.47
CA SER A 825 0.43 39.80 23.37
C SER A 825 -0.28 38.46 23.11
N LEU A 826 -1.02 37.94 24.10
CA LEU A 826 -1.73 36.66 23.97
C LEU A 826 -2.68 36.61 22.74
N PRO A 827 -3.45 37.66 22.41
CA PRO A 827 -4.24 37.72 21.19
C PRO A 827 -3.40 37.65 19.90
N ALA A 828 -2.23 38.29 19.90
CA ALA A 828 -1.32 38.26 18.75
C ALA A 828 -0.68 36.88 18.56
N ARG A 829 -0.40 36.15 19.65
CA ARG A 829 0.09 34.76 19.61
C ARG A 829 -0.97 33.80 19.08
N LEU A 830 -2.22 33.91 19.55
CA LEU A 830 -3.35 33.12 19.05
C LEU A 830 -3.58 33.35 17.55
N LEU A 831 -3.47 34.59 17.11
CA LEU A 831 -3.65 34.95 15.71
C LEU A 831 -2.51 34.46 14.81
N CYS A 832 -1.26 34.46 15.30
CA CYS A 832 -0.13 33.86 14.59
C CYS A 832 -0.25 32.33 14.52
N HIS A 833 -0.77 31.68 15.57
CA HIS A 833 -1.06 30.25 15.56
C HIS A 833 -2.15 29.92 14.53
N TRP A 834 -3.20 30.73 14.45
CA TRP A 834 -4.25 30.61 13.44
C TRP A 834 -3.71 30.73 12.00
N ILE A 835 -2.83 31.70 11.75
CA ILE A 835 -2.14 31.84 10.46
C ILE A 835 -1.25 30.63 10.17
N GLY A 836 -0.56 30.10 11.20
CA GLY A 836 0.21 28.88 11.10
C GLY A 836 -0.62 27.67 10.68
N LEU A 837 -1.87 27.54 11.16
CA LEU A 837 -2.81 26.50 10.69
C LEU A 837 -3.15 26.65 9.20
N LEU A 838 -3.32 27.88 8.72
CA LEU A 838 -3.54 28.15 7.29
C LEU A 838 -2.30 27.82 6.45
N GLU A 839 -1.09 28.03 6.97
CA GLU A 839 0.16 27.62 6.32
C GLU A 839 0.31 26.10 6.28
N VAL A 840 -0.10 25.38 7.33
CA VAL A 840 -0.16 23.92 7.35
C VAL A 840 -1.17 23.39 6.34
N MET A 841 -2.36 24.00 6.27
CA MET A 841 -3.41 23.66 5.30
C MET A 841 -2.93 23.84 3.85
N ARG A 842 -2.20 24.93 3.55
CA ARG A 842 -1.60 25.20 2.24
C ARG A 842 -0.39 24.31 1.92
N GLY A 843 0.07 23.51 2.89
CA GLY A 843 1.24 22.65 2.72
C GLY A 843 2.58 23.38 2.78
N HIS A 844 2.58 24.63 3.25
CA HIS A 844 3.82 25.39 3.50
C HIS A 844 4.50 24.97 4.82
N ARG A 845 3.77 24.32 5.73
CA ARG A 845 4.26 23.79 7.02
C ARG A 845 3.68 22.40 7.32
N ALA A 846 4.34 21.65 8.19
CA ALA A 846 3.83 20.43 8.82
C ALA A 846 3.31 20.72 10.24
N TRP A 847 2.57 19.78 10.82
CA TRP A 847 2.15 19.89 12.23
C TRP A 847 3.33 19.80 13.19
N PHE A 848 4.24 18.86 12.94
CA PHE A 848 5.47 18.66 13.69
C PHE A 848 6.64 18.67 12.70
N GLY A 849 7.77 19.24 13.09
CA GLY A 849 8.94 19.31 12.22
C GLY A 849 10.02 20.25 12.73
N ALA A 850 10.99 20.56 11.88
CA ALA A 850 12.11 21.42 12.21
C ALA A 850 11.65 22.85 12.51
N ARG A 851 12.39 23.55 13.39
CA ARG A 851 12.10 24.96 13.69
C ARG A 851 12.44 25.87 12.50
N PRO A 852 11.71 26.98 12.30
CA PRO A 852 12.01 27.94 11.25
C PRO A 852 13.32 28.70 11.56
N ARG A 853 14.30 28.65 10.66
CA ARG A 853 15.63 29.29 10.81
C ARG A 853 15.91 30.36 9.74
N GLN A 854 16.56 31.46 10.14
CA GLN A 854 17.03 32.49 9.20
C GLN A 854 18.29 32.02 8.48
N ALA A 855 18.64 32.70 7.37
CA ALA A 855 19.86 32.39 6.61
C ALA A 855 21.12 32.43 7.47
N ALA A 856 21.27 33.43 8.35
CA ALA A 856 22.42 33.53 9.25
C ALA A 856 22.53 32.33 10.21
N THR A 857 21.40 31.91 10.81
CA THR A 857 21.34 30.77 11.73
C THR A 857 21.54 29.43 11.00
N TRP A 858 21.04 29.32 9.77
CA TRP A 858 21.19 28.13 8.94
C TRP A 858 22.65 27.93 8.51
N CYS A 859 23.32 28.99 8.07
CA CYS A 859 24.73 28.94 7.68
C CYS A 859 25.68 28.69 8.86
N ALA A 860 25.21 28.87 10.09
CA ALA A 860 25.96 28.55 11.31
C ALA A 860 25.82 27.06 11.73
N ILE A 861 25.05 26.25 11.00
CA ILE A 861 24.90 24.80 11.24
C ILE A 861 25.87 24.04 10.33
N ASP A 862 26.51 22.99 10.84
CA ASP A 862 27.38 22.13 10.03
C ASP A 862 26.64 21.55 8.80
N PRO A 863 27.28 21.49 7.61
CA PRO A 863 26.65 21.00 6.38
C PRO A 863 26.02 19.60 6.46
N ALA A 864 26.50 18.70 7.32
CA ALA A 864 25.90 17.37 7.50
C ALA A 864 24.52 17.45 8.17
N TRP A 865 24.39 18.30 9.19
CA TRP A 865 23.11 18.60 9.83
C TRP A 865 22.18 19.36 8.90
N GLN A 866 22.70 20.26 8.05
CA GLN A 866 21.90 20.95 7.04
C GLN A 866 21.23 19.97 6.07
N ARG A 867 21.92 18.91 5.63
CA ARG A 867 21.33 17.89 4.75
C ARG A 867 20.18 17.18 5.44
N THR A 868 20.42 16.69 6.66
CA THR A 868 19.40 15.96 7.44
C THR A 868 18.20 16.84 7.78
N LEU A 869 18.43 18.10 8.15
CA LEU A 869 17.36 19.07 8.41
C LEU A 869 16.61 19.49 7.15
N SER A 870 17.26 19.53 5.98
CA SER A 870 16.62 19.91 4.72
C SER A 870 15.58 18.90 4.24
N GLU A 871 15.70 17.66 4.70
CA GLU A 871 14.72 16.59 4.45
C GLU A 871 13.49 16.67 5.38
N LEU A 872 13.57 17.46 6.46
CA LEU A 872 12.48 17.62 7.41
C LEU A 872 11.59 18.82 7.06
N PRO A 873 10.25 18.68 7.12
CA PRO A 873 9.36 19.82 6.92
C PRO A 873 9.43 20.79 8.10
N ILE A 874 9.19 22.07 7.86
CA ILE A 874 9.06 23.06 8.95
C ILE A 874 7.79 22.78 9.76
N GLY A 875 7.94 22.56 11.06
CA GLY A 875 6.82 22.29 11.98
C GLY A 875 6.06 23.54 12.41
N LEU A 876 4.75 23.42 12.64
CA LEU A 876 3.96 24.35 13.45
C LEU A 876 4.34 24.22 14.92
N LEU A 877 4.52 22.98 15.37
CA LEU A 877 5.10 22.58 16.64
C LEU A 877 6.49 22.00 16.38
N HIS A 878 7.45 22.31 17.24
CA HIS A 878 8.84 21.86 17.14
C HIS A 878 9.37 21.52 18.53
N ALA A 879 10.48 20.79 18.59
CA ALA A 879 11.13 20.44 19.86
C ALA A 879 11.43 21.71 20.67
N PRO A 880 11.15 21.73 21.98
CA PRO A 880 11.79 22.70 22.85
C PRO A 880 13.27 22.32 22.90
N ALA A 881 14.17 23.23 22.52
CA ALA A 881 15.58 23.03 22.83
C ALA A 881 15.69 22.88 24.35
N TRP A 882 16.39 21.87 24.85
CA TRP A 882 16.41 21.50 26.27
C TRP A 882 17.10 22.50 27.21
N PHE A 883 17.22 23.75 26.82
CA PHE A 883 16.62 24.96 27.39
C PHE A 883 17.29 26.12 26.62
N GLU A 884 16.67 27.29 26.53
CA GLU A 884 17.25 28.47 25.86
C GLU A 884 18.47 29.01 26.66
N ASP A 885 19.54 28.22 26.73
CA ASP A 885 20.85 28.65 27.19
C ASP A 885 21.59 29.27 26.00
N PRO A 886 22.00 30.55 26.07
CA PRO A 886 22.80 31.19 25.02
C PRO A 886 24.09 30.43 24.67
N ALA A 887 24.52 29.48 25.50
CA ALA A 887 25.69 28.62 25.25
C ALA A 887 25.43 27.38 24.35
N CYS A 888 24.18 27.01 24.05
CA CYS A 888 23.90 25.86 23.20
C CYS A 888 24.24 26.13 21.72
N ARG A 889 25.14 25.31 21.17
CA ARG A 889 25.56 25.37 19.75
C ARG A 889 24.40 24.99 18.82
N SER A 890 24.37 25.59 17.63
CA SER A 890 23.38 25.40 16.54
C SER A 890 23.10 23.93 16.18
N GLU A 891 24.05 23.04 16.44
CA GLU A 891 23.97 21.59 16.24
C GLU A 891 23.06 20.89 17.26
N ALA A 892 23.04 21.32 18.53
CA ALA A 892 22.17 20.75 19.56
C ALA A 892 20.68 21.01 19.23
N GLU A 893 20.39 22.17 18.65
CA GLU A 893 19.06 22.49 18.13
C GLU A 893 18.68 21.65 16.90
N ALA A 894 19.64 21.33 16.04
CA ALA A 894 19.45 20.48 14.88
C ALA A 894 19.14 19.04 15.31
N ALA A 895 19.91 18.50 16.27
CA ALA A 895 19.71 17.18 16.83
C ALA A 895 18.35 17.05 17.54
N ALA A 896 17.93 18.05 18.33
CA ALA A 896 16.63 18.04 19.01
C ALA A 896 15.45 18.05 18.02
N ASP A 897 15.55 18.81 16.93
CA ASP A 897 14.54 18.85 15.88
C ASP A 897 14.41 17.50 15.15
N ILE A 898 15.54 16.84 14.88
CA ILE A 898 15.59 15.49 14.30
C ILE A 898 15.00 14.47 15.27
N TYR A 899 15.39 14.51 16.54
CA TYR A 899 14.85 13.61 17.58
C TYR A 899 13.32 13.70 17.71
N CYS A 900 12.77 14.92 17.77
CA CYS A 900 11.31 15.14 17.81
C CYS A 900 10.61 14.65 16.54
N ALA A 901 11.25 14.80 15.37
CA ALA A 901 10.72 14.30 14.10
C ALA A 901 10.73 12.77 14.00
N HIS A 902 11.69 12.08 14.64
CA HIS A 902 11.84 10.62 14.62
C HIS A 902 10.85 9.87 15.53
N GLN A 903 10.27 10.52 16.55
CA GLN A 903 9.27 9.88 17.40
C GLN A 903 8.00 9.56 16.60
N SER A 904 7.59 8.30 16.52
CA SER A 904 6.44 7.89 15.68
C SER A 904 5.09 8.07 16.39
N HIS A 905 5.10 8.10 17.72
CA HIS A 905 3.90 8.16 18.54
C HIS A 905 3.52 9.61 18.87
N TRP A 906 2.29 10.02 18.57
CA TRP A 906 1.80 11.38 18.84
C TRP A 906 1.86 11.74 20.33
N LEU A 907 1.59 10.78 21.21
CA LEU A 907 1.71 10.93 22.67
C LEU A 907 3.15 11.20 23.11
N ALA A 908 4.15 10.53 22.52
CA ALA A 908 5.55 10.76 22.84
C ALA A 908 6.01 12.15 22.38
N ARG A 909 5.56 12.60 21.21
CA ARG A 909 5.79 13.98 20.73
C ARG A 909 5.15 15.02 21.64
N LEU A 910 3.93 14.75 22.12
CA LEU A 910 3.27 15.62 23.09
C LEU A 910 3.94 15.61 24.46
N GLN A 911 4.44 14.46 24.93
CA GLN A 911 5.22 14.38 26.17
C GLN A 911 6.49 15.22 26.07
N ILE A 912 7.21 15.19 24.94
CA ILE A 912 8.37 16.08 24.68
C ILE A 912 7.96 17.56 24.69
N LEU A 913 6.78 17.89 24.20
CA LEU A 913 6.24 19.25 24.23
C LEU A 913 5.72 19.66 25.62
N CYS A 914 5.24 18.72 26.43
CA CYS A 914 4.62 18.91 27.74
C CYS A 914 5.60 18.74 28.91
N SER A 915 6.80 18.19 28.70
CA SER A 915 7.85 18.03 29.72
C SER A 915 8.47 19.36 30.18
N GLN A 916 7.80 20.49 29.94
CA GLN A 916 8.16 21.85 30.36
C GLN A 916 8.16 22.07 31.89
N GLY A 917 8.08 21.00 32.70
CA GLY A 917 7.85 21.11 34.15
C GLY A 917 8.70 20.22 35.06
N GLN A 918 9.63 19.41 34.57
CA GLN A 918 10.46 18.58 35.46
C GLN A 918 11.95 18.66 35.10
N VAL A 919 12.66 19.48 35.87
CA VAL A 919 14.12 19.43 36.03
C VAL A 919 14.44 18.22 36.91
N PRO A 920 15.29 17.25 36.52
CA PRO A 920 15.99 16.45 37.52
C PRO A 920 16.93 17.41 38.29
N PRO A 921 16.91 17.43 39.63
CA PRO A 921 17.71 18.37 40.40
C PRO A 921 19.18 18.25 40.00
N ARG A 922 19.86 19.40 39.84
CA ARG A 922 21.31 19.46 39.64
C ARG A 922 21.98 18.56 40.69
N PRO A 923 22.94 17.70 40.33
CA PRO A 923 23.80 17.09 41.32
C PRO A 923 24.49 18.23 42.06
N GLN A 924 24.16 18.39 43.34
CA GLN A 924 24.83 19.33 44.22
C GLN A 924 26.33 19.02 44.20
N ASP A 925 27.14 20.07 44.08
CA ASP A 925 28.59 20.04 44.27
C ASP A 925 28.97 19.24 45.53
N ARG A 926 29.33 17.96 45.36
CA ARG A 926 30.23 17.30 46.29
C ARG A 926 31.66 17.61 45.88
N ARG A 927 32.06 18.88 46.05
CA ARG A 927 33.46 19.21 46.25
C ARG A 927 33.83 18.85 47.68
N SER A 928 34.62 17.80 47.80
CA SER A 928 35.77 17.70 48.72
C SER A 928 35.71 18.59 49.98
N GLY A 929 35.19 18.02 51.06
CA GLY A 929 35.52 18.45 52.41
C GLY A 929 35.90 17.22 53.22
N LEU A 930 37.22 17.00 53.40
CA LEU A 930 37.87 16.60 54.66
C LEU A 930 39.26 16.00 54.37
N SER A 931 40.29 16.83 54.60
CA SER A 931 41.60 16.41 55.11
C SER A 931 42.42 17.67 55.46
N THR A 932 42.09 18.28 56.59
CA THR A 932 43.09 18.70 57.57
C THR A 932 42.65 18.11 58.91
N SER A 933 43.61 17.49 59.59
CA SER A 933 43.58 16.66 60.80
C SER A 933 43.05 15.24 60.62
#